data_AF-A0A927IFF2-F1
#
_entry.id   AF-A0A927IFF2-F1
#
_cell.length_a   1.000
_cell.length_b   1.000
_cell.length_c   1.000
_cell.angle_alpha   90.00
_cell.angle_beta   90.00
_cell.angle_gamma   90.00
#
_symmetry.space_group_name_H-M   'P 1'
#
loop_
_entity.id
_entity.type
_entity.pdbx_description
1 polymer ?
#
loop_
_entity_poly.entity_id
_entity_poly.type
_entity_poly.pdbx_seq_one_letter_code
_entity_poly.pdbx_strand_id
1 'polypeptide(L)'
;MKRAQQTALAIVALASTHITNTNGIEVFELSNSLVDDKALTFPADATPSPYGPTKFGTHINGKTHQQWPIQTFKGYQYATYYDHNRNLCVARRKLPNSKWDVIRFTDYKIENNDSHNVTVIGIAEGDGSIHLAYDHHKSELNYRFTAPGVATNPESVTWDASLFSKNLSRLGPITSIEAKDDTIIDFTYPRFLPTPSGNLLLYFRYVTSGNGDSYLFEYDASTHDWREALGKFIARDKGTYTFDRNGDGQIASDRSETSPYRYAYINAISYAGNRLHVTWLWRDVFTGTSLDGNHDLCYAYSDDDGKTWYNNEGQLVSITGTDAKETLITIDTPDITVIPILPLRNAINQCTHYAFPDGTIHVMLRHYTEGTTTTRYHHYWRDNAGDWQTQVLDFSGSRPSLIGDSQKNLYLVYTAGGRTRIAHGKPNAEKTAWEWNSIFTQNEFTDGGDGVIDLSRWHSQGILSTYAQELKPTAEETPTPLRVIDYKFADGPFIEGSLNPATKQFEISWLANDQILQRQSGSLAPDGWETIPDGTPNTLYLSLEDANVPAFYRLFSPPQPTVFKRFDWYDGEENMFTKDLDASITGGILTLTMNSDRQDPYIRMNDGSVNADNYFHIRVRARNQTSSTNWLLYFSPEGGGEAGNGVQMNPTANGDWQIFEIDMRSDPDWQGQINTIRIDFSNRIEGTVEIDYIEIYQ
;
A
#
# COMPACT_ATOMS: atom_id res chain seq x y z
N MET A 1 -9.21 37.22 -30.10
CA MET A 1 -8.45 37.28 -28.82
C MET A 1 -9.29 36.66 -27.70
N LYS A 2 -9.20 35.35 -27.51
CA LYS A 2 -9.55 34.65 -26.27
C LYS A 2 -8.60 33.45 -26.20
N ARG A 3 -7.63 33.49 -25.28
CA ARG A 3 -6.70 32.40 -25.00
C ARG A 3 -7.48 31.31 -24.26
N ALA A 4 -7.63 30.14 -24.87
CA ALA A 4 -7.92 28.91 -24.14
C ALA A 4 -6.58 28.41 -23.59
N GLN A 5 -6.45 28.36 -22.26
CA GLN A 5 -5.33 27.68 -21.61
C GLN A 5 -5.59 26.18 -21.75
N GLN A 6 -4.80 25.51 -22.58
CA GLN A 6 -4.68 24.05 -22.59
C GLN A 6 -3.74 23.66 -21.45
N THR A 7 -4.27 22.92 -20.49
CA THR A 7 -3.49 22.28 -19.43
C THR A 7 -2.83 21.04 -20.02
N ALA A 8 -1.53 21.10 -20.30
CA ALA A 8 -0.76 19.94 -20.72
C ALA A 8 -0.48 19.05 -19.50
N LEU A 9 -1.07 17.85 -19.47
CA LEU A 9 -0.73 16.80 -18.50
C LEU A 9 0.60 16.17 -18.95
N ALA A 10 1.70 16.49 -18.28
CA ALA A 10 2.99 15.85 -18.52
C ALA A 10 3.06 14.54 -17.72
N ILE A 11 2.94 13.39 -18.42
CA ILE A 11 3.19 12.07 -17.85
C ILE A 11 4.61 11.65 -18.24
N VAL A 12 5.49 11.49 -17.26
CA VAL A 12 6.86 10.99 -17.43
C VAL A 12 6.89 9.57 -16.84
N ALA A 13 7.07 8.56 -17.68
CA ALA A 13 7.32 7.18 -17.23
C ALA A 13 8.84 6.92 -17.31
N LEU A 14 9.42 6.39 -16.23
CA LEU A 14 10.76 5.77 -16.22
C LEU A 14 10.62 4.25 -16.02
N ALA A 15 11.70 3.49 -16.21
CA ALA A 15 11.73 2.06 -16.59
C ALA A 15 10.72 1.12 -15.90
N SER A 16 10.02 0.28 -16.67
CA SER A 16 9.07 -0.72 -16.16
C SER A 16 9.63 -2.13 -16.30
N THR A 17 9.60 -2.90 -15.21
CA THR A 17 9.69 -4.37 -15.24
C THR A 17 8.44 -4.93 -15.93
N HIS A 18 8.63 -5.73 -16.99
CA HIS A 18 7.53 -6.34 -17.74
C HIS A 18 7.17 -7.67 -17.10
N ILE A 19 5.91 -7.81 -16.68
CA ILE A 19 5.30 -9.13 -16.43
C ILE A 19 4.02 -9.15 -17.27
N THR A 20 4.08 -9.84 -18.42
CA THR A 20 2.89 -10.16 -19.19
C THR A 20 1.95 -10.98 -18.31
N ASN A 21 0.73 -10.50 -18.08
CA ASN A 21 -0.27 -11.26 -17.35
C ASN A 21 -1.39 -11.69 -18.31
N THR A 22 -1.81 -12.95 -18.21
CA THR A 22 -2.75 -13.64 -19.13
C THR A 22 -4.17 -13.06 -19.16
N ASN A 23 -4.42 -12.00 -18.39
CA ASN A 23 -5.76 -11.45 -18.11
C ASN A 23 -6.03 -10.09 -18.80
N GLY A 24 -5.10 -9.60 -19.63
CA GLY A 24 -5.35 -8.46 -20.53
C GLY A 24 -5.22 -7.05 -19.93
N ILE A 25 -4.80 -6.93 -18.66
CA ILE A 25 -4.40 -5.66 -18.04
C ILE A 25 -2.91 -5.70 -17.71
N GLU A 26 -2.19 -4.71 -18.19
CA GLU A 26 -0.78 -4.48 -17.84
C GLU A 26 -0.65 -3.47 -16.69
N VAL A 27 0.32 -3.72 -15.79
CA VAL A 27 0.69 -2.80 -14.71
C VAL A 27 2.05 -2.20 -15.02
N PHE A 28 2.09 -0.90 -15.25
CA PHE A 28 3.32 -0.16 -15.49
C PHE A 28 3.78 0.52 -14.21
N GLU A 29 4.94 0.15 -13.70
CA GLU A 29 5.65 0.97 -12.73
C GLU A 29 6.17 2.25 -13.42
N LEU A 30 5.75 3.41 -12.92
CA LEU A 30 6.15 4.72 -13.41
C LEU A 30 7.38 5.26 -12.66
N SER A 31 7.45 4.99 -11.35
CA SER A 31 8.56 5.35 -10.48
C SER A 31 8.53 4.53 -9.18
N ASN A 32 9.71 4.13 -8.68
CA ASN A 32 9.93 3.71 -7.30
C ASN A 32 10.79 4.77 -6.62
N SER A 33 10.18 5.59 -5.76
CA SER A 33 10.86 6.70 -5.09
C SER A 33 11.14 6.39 -3.61
N LEU A 34 12.38 6.63 -3.19
CA LEU A 34 12.79 6.55 -1.78
C LEU A 34 12.40 7.83 -1.05
N VAL A 35 11.49 7.71 -0.07
CA VAL A 35 11.07 8.83 0.80
C VAL A 35 12.12 9.08 1.87
N ASP A 36 12.54 8.01 2.56
CA ASP A 36 13.56 8.03 3.61
C ASP A 36 14.24 6.65 3.65
N ASP A 37 15.55 6.59 3.77
CA ASP A 37 16.30 5.34 3.90
C ASP A 37 16.22 4.75 5.32
N LYS A 38 15.78 5.55 6.29
CA LYS A 38 15.80 5.23 7.71
C LYS A 38 14.47 5.52 8.39
N ALA A 39 13.38 4.94 7.89
CA ALA A 39 12.09 4.99 8.58
C ALA A 39 12.06 4.02 9.78
N LEU A 40 11.31 4.40 10.82
CA LEU A 40 11.23 3.66 12.08
C LEU A 40 10.63 2.26 11.88
N THR A 41 11.25 1.27 12.49
CA THR A 41 10.60 0.00 12.85
C THR A 41 10.81 -0.23 14.34
N PHE A 42 9.90 -0.94 15.00
CA PHE A 42 10.05 -1.35 16.38
C PHE A 42 10.84 -2.66 16.47
N PRO A 43 11.48 -2.94 17.62
CA PRO A 43 12.07 -4.25 17.89
C PRO A 43 10.98 -5.35 17.91
N ALA A 44 11.35 -6.61 17.84
CA ALA A 44 10.42 -7.72 18.01
C ALA A 44 9.87 -7.75 19.46
N ASP A 45 8.67 -8.29 19.67
CA ASP A 45 7.95 -8.21 20.96
C ASP A 45 8.77 -8.70 22.17
N ALA A 46 9.63 -9.70 22.00
CA ALA A 46 10.46 -10.27 23.07
C ALA A 46 11.80 -9.53 23.28
N THR A 47 12.15 -8.60 22.41
CA THR A 47 13.43 -7.87 22.46
C THR A 47 13.32 -6.67 23.40
N PRO A 48 14.22 -6.52 24.39
CA PRO A 48 14.22 -5.37 25.29
C PRO A 48 14.35 -4.04 24.55
N SER A 49 13.49 -3.08 24.90
CA SER A 49 13.53 -1.72 24.34
C SER A 49 13.34 -0.67 25.44
N PRO A 50 14.05 0.47 25.41
CA PRO A 50 13.81 1.57 26.33
C PRO A 50 12.41 2.19 26.17
N TYR A 51 11.71 1.92 25.05
CA TYR A 51 10.37 2.42 24.73
C TYR A 51 9.25 1.43 25.09
N GLY A 52 9.56 0.42 25.91
CA GLY A 52 8.62 -0.63 26.31
C GLY A 52 8.45 -1.74 25.28
N PRO A 53 7.59 -2.73 25.57
CA PRO A 53 7.37 -3.86 24.66
C PRO A 53 6.69 -3.40 23.36
N THR A 54 7.06 -4.04 22.26
CA THR A 54 6.35 -3.86 20.97
C THR A 54 4.94 -4.41 21.08
N LYS A 55 3.97 -3.64 20.55
CA LYS A 55 2.56 -4.00 20.56
C LYS A 55 1.96 -3.90 19.16
N PHE A 56 1.17 -4.92 18.83
CA PHE A 56 0.32 -5.02 17.63
C PHE A 56 1.03 -5.10 16.27
N GLY A 57 2.31 -4.70 16.18
CA GLY A 57 3.11 -4.83 14.96
C GLY A 57 4.45 -4.12 15.08
N THR A 58 5.44 -4.60 14.31
CA THR A 58 6.79 -4.02 14.28
C THR A 58 6.91 -2.82 13.33
N HIS A 59 5.99 -2.70 12.37
CA HIS A 59 5.96 -1.59 11.42
C HIS A 59 4.87 -0.61 11.84
N ILE A 60 5.26 0.61 12.18
CA ILE A 60 4.34 1.70 12.49
C ILE A 60 3.91 2.47 11.23
N ASN A 61 4.78 2.57 10.23
CA ASN A 61 4.44 3.19 8.96
C ASN A 61 3.86 2.13 8.00
N GLY A 62 2.88 2.52 7.19
CA GLY A 62 2.33 1.67 6.13
C GLY A 62 1.28 0.67 6.63
N LYS A 63 0.65 0.93 7.77
CA LYS A 63 -0.49 0.15 8.25
C LYS A 63 -1.81 0.73 7.77
N THR A 64 -2.78 -0.13 7.47
CA THR A 64 -4.10 0.30 6.95
C THR A 64 -4.91 1.14 7.94
N HIS A 65 -4.57 1.16 9.23
CA HIS A 65 -5.15 2.10 10.20
C HIS A 65 -4.50 3.50 10.19
N GLN A 66 -3.45 3.72 9.39
CA GLN A 66 -2.80 5.02 9.12
C GLN A 66 -3.51 5.80 8.00
N GLN A 67 -4.83 5.99 8.08
CA GLN A 67 -5.63 6.59 6.99
C GLN A 67 -5.68 8.13 7.08
N TRP A 68 -4.96 8.90 6.26
CA TRP A 68 -3.98 8.51 5.23
C TRP A 68 -2.59 9.07 5.56
N PRO A 69 -1.48 8.35 5.24
CA PRO A 69 -0.13 8.85 5.45
C PRO A 69 0.37 9.67 4.26
N ILE A 70 -0.36 9.67 3.15
CA ILE A 70 0.05 10.25 1.89
C ILE A 70 -1.14 10.91 1.20
N GLN A 71 -0.91 12.07 0.61
CA GLN A 71 -1.90 12.81 -0.17
C GLN A 71 -1.23 13.60 -1.29
N THR A 72 -1.80 13.56 -2.48
CA THR A 72 -1.43 14.35 -3.65
C THR A 72 -2.35 15.56 -3.79
N PHE A 73 -1.75 16.74 -3.94
CA PHE A 73 -2.47 17.98 -4.19
C PHE A 73 -1.66 18.92 -5.09
N LYS A 74 -2.31 19.48 -6.12
CA LYS A 74 -1.75 20.49 -7.03
C LYS A 74 -0.32 20.22 -7.53
N GLY A 75 -0.07 19.00 -8.02
CA GLY A 75 1.20 18.60 -8.63
C GLY A 75 2.32 18.26 -7.63
N TYR A 76 2.00 18.22 -6.34
CA TYR A 76 2.88 17.74 -5.27
C TYR A 76 2.26 16.55 -4.57
N GLN A 77 3.11 15.68 -4.06
CA GLN A 77 2.72 14.58 -3.19
C GLN A 77 3.38 14.79 -1.82
N TYR A 78 2.61 14.58 -0.75
CA TYR A 78 3.00 14.81 0.63
C TYR A 78 2.85 13.51 1.41
N ALA A 79 3.83 13.17 2.23
CA ALA A 79 3.83 11.95 3.02
C ALA A 79 4.25 12.24 4.48
N THR A 80 3.72 11.49 5.45
CA THR A 80 4.08 11.63 6.87
C THR A 80 4.44 10.27 7.49
N TYR A 81 5.47 10.25 8.33
CA TYR A 81 6.04 9.03 8.92
C TYR A 81 6.87 9.35 10.18
N TYR A 82 7.35 8.30 10.86
CA TYR A 82 8.41 8.43 11.87
C TYR A 82 9.77 7.97 11.33
N ASP A 83 10.81 8.76 11.54
CA ASP A 83 12.19 8.39 11.22
C ASP A 83 12.81 7.50 12.32
N HIS A 84 14.00 6.96 12.05
CA HIS A 84 14.75 6.14 13.00
C HIS A 84 15.08 6.83 14.33
N ASN A 85 15.16 8.17 14.34
CA ASN A 85 15.36 8.95 15.55
C ASN A 85 14.04 9.20 16.31
N ARG A 86 12.96 8.57 15.85
CA ARG A 86 11.59 8.64 16.37
C ARG A 86 10.95 10.01 16.21
N ASN A 87 11.51 10.87 15.36
CA ASN A 87 10.93 12.17 15.07
C ASN A 87 9.72 12.02 14.14
N LEU A 88 8.69 12.84 14.36
CA LEU A 88 7.66 13.05 13.35
C LEU A 88 8.31 13.67 12.10
N CYS A 89 7.96 13.16 10.93
CA CYS A 89 8.46 13.63 9.65
C CYS A 89 7.31 13.96 8.69
N VAL A 90 7.47 15.03 7.92
CA VAL A 90 6.59 15.34 6.77
C VAL A 90 7.46 15.61 5.54
N ALA A 91 7.26 14.79 4.51
CA ALA A 91 7.97 14.86 3.25
C ALA A 91 7.08 15.42 2.15
N ARG A 92 7.67 16.10 1.16
CA ARG A 92 7.01 16.45 -0.09
C ARG A 92 7.89 16.14 -1.30
N ARG A 93 7.28 15.81 -2.43
CA ARG A 93 7.95 15.80 -3.74
C ARG A 93 7.09 16.52 -4.78
N LYS A 94 7.75 17.17 -5.73
CA LYS A 94 7.10 17.66 -6.95
C LYS A 94 6.94 16.50 -7.93
N LEU A 95 5.72 16.27 -8.39
CA LEU A 95 5.41 15.21 -9.35
C LEU A 95 5.92 15.55 -10.76
N PRO A 96 6.23 14.54 -11.60
CA PRO A 96 6.13 13.10 -11.29
C PRO A 96 7.33 12.53 -10.52
N ASN A 97 8.56 12.97 -10.78
CA ASN A 97 9.78 12.22 -10.40
C ASN A 97 10.84 13.04 -9.64
N SER A 98 10.44 14.07 -8.88
CA SER A 98 11.41 14.79 -8.05
C SER A 98 11.78 14.02 -6.78
N LYS A 99 12.94 14.34 -6.21
CA LYS A 99 13.35 13.85 -4.89
C LYS A 99 12.38 14.35 -3.80
N TRP A 100 12.36 13.61 -2.69
CA TRP A 100 11.60 13.99 -1.50
C TRP A 100 12.40 14.99 -0.64
N ASP A 101 11.79 16.13 -0.34
CA ASP A 101 12.25 17.07 0.68
C ASP A 101 11.57 16.72 2.01
N VAL A 102 12.35 16.52 3.07
CA VAL A 102 11.86 16.02 4.36
C VAL A 102 12.05 17.06 5.46
N ILE A 103 10.96 17.42 6.14
CA ILE A 103 10.99 18.11 7.43
C ILE A 103 10.99 17.05 8.54
N ARG A 104 11.93 17.16 9.49
CA ARG A 104 12.02 16.35 10.71
C ARG A 104 11.76 17.22 11.92
N PHE A 105 10.70 16.96 12.67
CA PHE A 105 10.32 17.72 13.85
C PHE A 105 11.11 17.23 15.07
N THR A 106 12.32 17.76 15.28
CA THR A 106 13.20 17.35 16.38
C THR A 106 12.69 17.77 17.78
N ASP A 107 11.63 18.57 17.83
CA ASP A 107 10.92 18.96 19.05
C ASP A 107 9.84 17.93 19.47
N TYR A 108 9.65 16.85 18.70
CA TYR A 108 8.73 15.77 19.03
C TYR A 108 9.35 14.40 18.78
N LYS A 109 9.16 13.45 19.70
CA LYS A 109 9.56 12.04 19.53
C LYS A 109 8.47 11.10 20.02
N ILE A 110 8.24 10.00 19.28
CA ILE A 110 7.41 8.90 19.77
C ILE A 110 8.20 8.06 20.78
N GLU A 111 7.70 7.99 22.02
CA GLU A 111 8.39 7.35 23.16
C GLU A 111 7.85 5.97 23.52
N ASN A 112 7.12 5.33 22.60
CA ASN A 112 6.52 4.01 22.79
C ASN A 112 6.70 3.11 21.54
N ASN A 113 6.47 1.80 21.71
CA ASN A 113 6.45 0.81 20.63
C ASN A 113 5.02 0.32 20.34
N ASP A 114 4.06 1.24 20.19
CA ASP A 114 2.67 0.93 19.84
C ASP A 114 2.37 1.30 18.38
N SER A 115 2.13 0.30 17.53
CA SER A 115 1.88 0.54 16.10
C SER A 115 0.56 1.24 15.80
N HIS A 116 -0.32 1.47 16.78
CA HIS A 116 -1.49 2.32 16.61
C HIS A 116 -1.16 3.81 16.57
N ASN A 117 -0.01 4.21 17.10
CA ASN A 117 0.39 5.60 17.30
C ASN A 117 0.93 6.26 16.02
N VAL A 118 0.33 5.88 14.89
CA VAL A 118 0.65 6.31 13.52
C VAL A 118 0.53 7.81 13.34
N THR A 119 1.00 8.32 12.19
CA THR A 119 0.86 9.72 11.77
C THR A 119 0.05 9.83 10.49
N VAL A 120 -0.86 10.79 10.41
CA VAL A 120 -1.73 11.02 9.25
C VAL A 120 -1.67 12.47 8.79
N ILE A 121 -1.90 12.68 7.50
CA ILE A 121 -1.88 13.98 6.83
C ILE A 121 -3.22 14.27 6.18
N GLY A 122 -3.64 15.53 6.22
CA GLY A 122 -4.80 16.04 5.52
C GLY A 122 -4.52 17.41 4.92
N ILE A 123 -5.01 17.66 3.71
CA ILE A 123 -4.93 18.96 3.06
C ILE A 123 -6.35 19.51 2.91
N ALA A 124 -6.60 20.69 3.48
CA ALA A 124 -7.83 21.44 3.21
C ALA A 124 -7.70 22.09 1.83
N GLU A 125 -8.38 21.55 0.82
CA GLU A 125 -8.16 21.97 -0.57
C GLU A 125 -8.58 23.42 -0.85
N GLY A 126 -9.54 23.95 -0.07
CA GLY A 126 -10.08 25.29 -0.21
C GLY A 126 -9.07 26.40 0.08
N ASP A 127 -8.14 26.18 1.01
CA ASP A 127 -7.12 27.16 1.39
C ASP A 127 -5.67 26.66 1.27
N GLY A 128 -5.47 25.34 1.16
CA GLY A 128 -4.17 24.70 1.06
C GLY A 128 -3.39 24.59 2.37
N SER A 129 -4.04 24.68 3.54
CA SER A 129 -3.38 24.32 4.80
C SER A 129 -3.15 22.80 4.86
N ILE A 130 -1.98 22.41 5.36
CA ILE A 130 -1.59 21.03 5.62
C ILE A 130 -1.79 20.76 7.12
N HIS A 131 -2.44 19.65 7.45
CA HIS A 131 -2.81 19.25 8.81
C HIS A 131 -2.17 17.89 9.13
N LEU A 132 -1.60 17.75 10.32
CA LEU A 132 -0.96 16.53 10.81
C LEU A 132 -1.56 16.13 12.15
N ALA A 133 -1.88 14.85 12.32
CA ALA A 133 -2.29 14.25 13.59
C ALA A 133 -1.47 12.97 13.81
N TYR A 134 -0.95 12.77 15.02
CA TYR A 134 0.02 11.71 15.28
C TYR A 134 0.08 11.23 16.74
N ASP A 135 0.60 10.01 16.94
CA ASP A 135 0.90 9.42 18.26
C ASP A 135 -0.33 9.18 19.14
N HIS A 136 -1.34 8.52 18.56
CA HIS A 136 -2.64 8.34 19.21
C HIS A 136 -3.02 6.90 19.53
N HIS A 137 -3.10 6.59 20.83
CA HIS A 137 -3.81 5.42 21.34
C HIS A 137 -4.38 5.71 22.72
N LYS A 138 -5.60 6.26 22.74
CA LYS A 138 -6.26 6.79 23.94
C LYS A 138 -5.35 7.84 24.62
N SER A 139 -4.90 8.80 23.84
CA SER A 139 -3.99 9.85 24.30
C SER A 139 -4.58 11.25 24.07
N GLU A 140 -3.90 12.25 24.60
CA GLU A 140 -4.12 13.65 24.24
C GLU A 140 -3.84 13.86 22.73
N LEU A 141 -4.56 14.77 22.10
CA LEU A 141 -4.32 15.15 20.72
C LEU A 141 -2.89 15.67 20.55
N ASN A 142 -2.12 15.14 19.60
CA ASN A 142 -1.00 15.85 18.98
C ASN A 142 -1.39 16.28 17.58
N TYR A 143 -1.32 17.59 17.34
CA TYR A 143 -1.77 18.23 16.13
C TYR A 143 -0.83 19.35 15.71
N ARG A 144 -0.53 19.40 14.40
CA ARG A 144 0.19 20.50 13.76
C ARG A 144 -0.51 20.90 12.47
N PHE A 145 -0.32 22.15 12.07
CA PHE A 145 -0.83 22.64 10.80
C PHE A 145 0.10 23.68 10.20
N THR A 146 -0.06 23.96 8.90
CA THR A 146 0.57 25.10 8.23
C THR A 146 -0.41 26.27 8.08
N ALA A 147 0.12 27.48 7.83
CA ALA A 147 -0.72 28.57 7.36
C ALA A 147 -1.44 28.21 6.03
N PRO A 148 -2.57 28.88 5.71
CA PRO A 148 -3.18 28.83 4.38
C PRO A 148 -2.17 29.17 3.28
N GLY A 149 -2.35 28.59 2.09
CA GLY A 149 -1.54 28.90 0.92
C GLY A 149 -0.37 27.93 0.67
N VAL A 150 0.05 27.14 1.66
CA VAL A 150 1.27 26.32 1.59
C VAL A 150 1.16 25.21 0.53
N ALA A 151 0.07 24.44 0.53
CA ALA A 151 -0.14 23.38 -0.46
C ALA A 151 -0.73 23.91 -1.78
N THR A 152 -1.31 25.12 -1.80
CA THR A 152 -1.78 25.74 -3.04
C THR A 152 -0.68 26.45 -3.83
N ASN A 153 0.36 26.93 -3.15
CA ASN A 153 1.53 27.59 -3.77
C ASN A 153 2.85 26.98 -3.26
N PRO A 154 3.07 25.67 -3.44
CA PRO A 154 4.19 24.94 -2.83
C PRO A 154 5.58 25.44 -3.27
N GLU A 155 5.69 26.04 -4.46
CA GLU A 155 6.92 26.65 -4.97
C GLU A 155 7.25 28.00 -4.31
N SER A 156 6.28 28.65 -3.68
CA SER A 156 6.46 29.97 -3.03
C SER A 156 6.99 29.88 -1.60
N VAL A 157 7.16 28.66 -1.07
CA VAL A 157 7.55 28.43 0.31
C VAL A 157 8.83 27.59 0.40
N THR A 158 9.69 27.94 1.35
CA THR A 158 10.82 27.11 1.77
C THR A 158 10.29 25.97 2.63
N TRP A 159 10.63 24.72 2.29
CA TRP A 159 10.17 23.54 3.03
C TRP A 159 11.00 23.31 4.29
N ASP A 160 10.61 23.95 5.38
CA ASP A 160 11.24 23.77 6.68
C ASP A 160 10.20 23.75 7.82
N ALA A 161 10.66 23.36 9.02
CA ALA A 161 9.81 23.18 10.18
C ALA A 161 9.06 24.45 10.62
N SER A 162 9.53 25.65 10.23
CA SER A 162 8.87 26.92 10.59
C SER A 162 7.54 27.14 9.85
N LEU A 163 7.27 26.38 8.79
CA LEU A 163 5.97 26.38 8.12
C LEU A 163 4.84 25.85 8.98
N PHE A 164 5.17 25.00 9.97
CA PHE A 164 4.19 24.32 10.80
C PHE A 164 4.10 24.98 12.18
N SER A 165 2.91 24.89 12.77
CA SER A 165 2.70 25.23 14.17
C SER A 165 3.57 24.38 15.09
N LYS A 166 3.72 24.85 16.33
CA LYS A 166 4.11 23.98 17.45
C LYS A 166 3.13 22.81 17.60
N ASN A 167 3.50 21.78 18.36
CA ASN A 167 2.56 20.74 18.78
C ASN A 167 1.40 21.35 19.59
N LEU A 168 0.17 20.97 19.25
CA LEU A 168 -1.05 21.42 19.91
C LEU A 168 -1.91 20.23 20.33
N SER A 169 -2.62 20.39 21.44
CA SER A 169 -3.57 19.41 21.96
C SER A 169 -5.04 19.78 21.83
N ARG A 170 -5.32 20.68 20.89
CA ARG A 170 -6.66 21.19 20.62
C ARG A 170 -6.84 21.50 19.14
N LEU A 171 -8.10 21.62 18.75
CA LEU A 171 -8.54 22.16 17.48
C LEU A 171 -9.06 23.61 17.69
N GLY A 172 -9.08 24.41 16.63
CA GLY A 172 -9.55 25.81 16.67
C GLY A 172 -9.01 26.63 15.50
N PRO A 173 -9.14 27.98 15.55
CA PRO A 173 -8.72 28.82 14.43
C PRO A 173 -7.22 28.72 14.20
N ILE A 174 -6.83 28.37 12.98
CA ILE A 174 -5.42 28.20 12.63
C ILE A 174 -4.71 29.55 12.42
N THR A 175 -5.47 30.63 12.24
CA THR A 175 -4.97 32.01 12.13
C THR A 175 -4.74 32.69 13.48
N SER A 176 -5.21 32.11 14.58
CA SER A 176 -5.05 32.69 15.93
C SER A 176 -4.77 31.60 16.97
N ILE A 177 -3.50 31.48 17.35
CA ILE A 177 -3.04 30.53 18.37
C ILE A 177 -3.29 31.12 19.77
N GLU A 178 -4.53 31.48 20.10
CA GLU A 178 -4.89 31.88 21.47
C GLU A 178 -5.25 30.65 22.28
N ALA A 179 -4.64 30.50 23.47
CA ALA A 179 -4.86 29.37 24.36
C ALA A 179 -6.31 29.40 24.89
N LYS A 180 -7.09 28.37 24.55
CA LYS A 180 -8.24 27.94 25.34
C LYS A 180 -7.92 26.56 25.94
N ASP A 181 -8.46 26.31 27.12
CA ASP A 181 -8.25 25.11 27.95
C ASP A 181 -8.95 23.83 27.43
N ASP A 182 -9.46 23.82 26.19
CA ASP A 182 -10.26 22.72 25.64
C ASP A 182 -9.36 21.65 25.00
N THR A 183 -8.59 20.92 25.81
CA THR A 183 -7.77 19.80 25.35
C THR A 183 -8.64 18.61 24.93
N ILE A 184 -8.29 17.99 23.80
CA ILE A 184 -8.94 16.76 23.34
C ILE A 184 -8.14 15.57 23.86
N ILE A 185 -8.76 14.73 24.68
CA ILE A 185 -8.18 13.52 25.27
C ILE A 185 -8.85 12.24 24.74
N ASP A 186 -8.33 11.07 25.14
CA ASP A 186 -8.87 9.75 24.76
C ASP A 186 -9.00 9.53 23.24
N PHE A 187 -8.08 10.12 22.47
CA PHE A 187 -8.11 10.16 21.01
C PHE A 187 -7.38 8.96 20.39
N THR A 188 -7.94 8.34 19.34
CA THR A 188 -7.31 7.25 18.57
C THR A 188 -7.77 7.27 17.10
N TYR A 189 -6.92 6.83 16.17
CA TYR A 189 -7.23 6.68 14.73
C TYR A 189 -7.75 7.95 14.05
N PRO A 190 -7.00 9.07 14.07
CA PRO A 190 -7.35 10.24 13.26
C PRO A 190 -7.46 9.86 11.79
N ARG A 191 -8.45 10.41 11.10
CA ARG A 191 -8.56 10.37 9.64
C ARG A 191 -9.01 11.72 9.10
N PHE A 192 -8.18 12.33 8.27
CA PHE A 192 -8.55 13.54 7.55
C PHE A 192 -9.26 13.19 6.25
N LEU A 193 -10.38 13.85 5.97
CA LEU A 193 -11.22 13.62 4.79
C LEU A 193 -11.43 14.95 4.05
N PRO A 194 -10.68 15.20 2.96
CA PRO A 194 -10.95 16.35 2.10
C PRO A 194 -12.39 16.28 1.60
N THR A 195 -13.12 17.38 1.78
CA THR A 195 -14.52 17.47 1.33
C THR A 195 -14.58 18.00 -0.10
N PRO A 196 -15.64 17.68 -0.86
CA PRO A 196 -15.87 18.24 -2.20
C PRO A 196 -15.98 19.78 -2.23
N SER A 197 -16.33 20.40 -1.10
CA SER A 197 -16.43 21.86 -0.97
C SER A 197 -15.06 22.54 -0.71
N GLY A 198 -14.01 21.76 -0.47
CA GLY A 198 -12.68 22.25 -0.13
C GLY A 198 -12.42 22.40 1.37
N ASN A 199 -13.41 22.15 2.22
CA ASN A 199 -13.26 21.98 3.66
C ASN A 199 -12.54 20.65 3.99
N LEU A 200 -12.28 20.40 5.27
CA LEU A 200 -11.66 19.17 5.75
C LEU A 200 -12.44 18.59 6.93
N LEU A 201 -12.84 17.33 6.87
CA LEU A 201 -13.36 16.63 8.06
C LEU A 201 -12.22 15.91 8.79
N LEU A 202 -12.36 15.80 10.11
CA LEU A 202 -11.53 14.93 10.94
C LEU A 202 -12.42 13.92 11.65
N TYR A 203 -12.23 12.64 11.31
CA TYR A 203 -12.77 11.52 12.05
C TYR A 203 -11.78 11.04 13.12
N PHE A 204 -12.28 10.58 14.26
CA PHE A 204 -11.49 9.82 15.23
C PHE A 204 -12.36 8.93 16.12
N ARG A 205 -11.71 7.97 16.78
CA ARG A 205 -12.28 7.20 17.88
C ARG A 205 -12.06 7.92 19.21
N TYR A 206 -13.14 8.15 19.94
CA TYR A 206 -13.09 8.59 21.32
C TYR A 206 -13.16 7.38 22.27
N VAL A 207 -12.30 7.33 23.29
CA VAL A 207 -12.17 6.27 24.31
C VAL A 207 -11.38 5.02 23.87
N THR A 208 -11.98 3.82 23.76
CA THR A 208 -11.21 2.54 23.67
C THR A 208 -11.77 1.52 22.65
N SER A 209 -10.99 0.48 22.35
CA SER A 209 -11.22 -0.57 21.32
C SER A 209 -12.42 -1.50 21.53
N GLY A 210 -13.06 -1.46 22.69
CA GLY A 210 -14.29 -2.22 22.98
C GLY A 210 -15.38 -1.36 23.61
N ASN A 211 -15.19 -0.05 23.61
CA ASN A 211 -16.10 0.92 24.20
C ASN A 211 -15.69 2.27 23.64
N GLY A 212 -15.92 2.52 22.35
CA GLY A 212 -15.46 3.74 21.67
C GLY A 212 -16.55 4.45 20.86
N ASP A 213 -16.59 5.76 20.91
CA ASP A 213 -17.54 6.53 20.10
C ASP A 213 -16.87 6.98 18.80
N SER A 214 -17.66 7.14 17.74
CA SER A 214 -17.19 7.71 16.48
C SER A 214 -17.54 9.19 16.41
N TYR A 215 -16.52 10.03 16.26
CA TYR A 215 -16.64 11.50 16.26
C TYR A 215 -16.21 12.10 14.93
N LEU A 216 -16.83 13.23 14.57
CA LEU A 216 -16.43 14.09 13.46
C LEU A 216 -16.21 15.53 13.92
N PHE A 217 -15.26 16.20 13.27
CA PHE A 217 -15.04 17.64 13.32
C PHE A 217 -14.97 18.17 11.89
N GLU A 218 -15.41 19.41 11.68
CA GLU A 218 -15.31 20.11 10.39
C GLU A 218 -14.35 21.30 10.52
N TYR A 219 -13.41 21.40 9.58
CA TYR A 219 -12.58 22.57 9.34
C TYR A 219 -13.15 23.34 8.15
N ASP A 220 -13.51 24.59 8.38
CA ASP A 220 -13.99 25.51 7.38
C ASP A 220 -12.82 26.31 6.79
N ALA A 221 -12.50 26.04 5.53
CA ALA A 221 -11.38 26.67 4.82
C ALA A 221 -11.60 28.16 4.54
N SER A 222 -12.85 28.65 4.62
CA SER A 222 -13.16 30.08 4.44
C SER A 222 -12.92 30.90 5.70
N THR A 223 -13.10 30.28 6.87
CA THR A 223 -12.88 30.92 8.18
C THR A 223 -11.58 30.49 8.85
N HIS A 224 -10.88 29.52 8.25
CA HIS A 224 -9.64 28.91 8.73
C HIS A 224 -9.77 28.35 10.14
N ASP A 225 -10.87 27.66 10.42
CA ASP A 225 -11.23 27.25 11.78
C ASP A 225 -11.94 25.90 11.83
N TRP A 226 -11.68 25.16 12.90
CA TRP A 226 -12.38 23.93 13.30
C TRP A 226 -13.67 24.22 14.09
N ARG A 227 -14.30 25.39 13.85
CA ARG A 227 -15.25 26.05 14.76
C ARG A 227 -16.48 25.23 15.13
N GLU A 228 -16.79 24.17 14.39
CA GLU A 228 -17.86 23.24 14.70
C GLU A 228 -17.30 21.83 14.90
N ALA A 229 -17.17 21.44 16.18
CA ALA A 229 -17.17 20.03 16.52
C ALA A 229 -18.54 19.48 16.11
N LEU A 230 -18.63 18.78 14.97
CA LEU A 230 -19.88 18.12 14.58
C LEU A 230 -20.28 17.18 15.72
N GLY A 231 -19.35 16.41 16.25
CA GLY A 231 -19.52 15.59 17.44
C GLY A 231 -19.74 14.11 17.13
N LYS A 232 -20.40 13.41 18.06
CA LYS A 232 -20.63 11.97 17.99
C LYS A 232 -21.70 11.64 16.95
N PHE A 233 -21.49 10.58 16.15
CA PHE A 233 -22.50 10.06 15.21
C PHE A 233 -22.78 8.55 15.34
N ILE A 234 -21.83 7.77 15.89
CA ILE A 234 -22.04 6.36 16.26
C ILE A 234 -21.76 6.19 17.75
N ALA A 235 -22.72 5.60 18.47
CA ALA A 235 -22.67 5.40 19.92
C ALA A 235 -22.23 3.98 20.31
N ARG A 236 -21.35 3.91 21.31
CA ARG A 236 -20.76 2.65 21.84
C ARG A 236 -21.60 1.90 22.87
N ASP A 237 -22.49 2.61 23.56
CA ASP A 237 -23.11 2.18 24.83
C ASP A 237 -24.65 2.18 24.78
N LYS A 238 -25.21 2.12 23.57
CA LYS A 238 -26.67 2.12 23.34
C LYS A 238 -27.08 0.81 22.69
N GLY A 239 -27.98 0.07 23.35
CA GLY A 239 -28.44 -1.25 22.92
C GLY A 239 -27.52 -2.39 23.39
N THR A 240 -27.99 -3.62 23.28
CA THR A 240 -27.27 -4.84 23.72
C THR A 240 -27.18 -5.84 22.58
N TYR A 241 -26.06 -6.53 22.46
CA TYR A 241 -25.89 -7.63 21.51
C TYR A 241 -25.83 -8.96 22.25
N THR A 242 -26.61 -9.94 21.80
CA THR A 242 -26.60 -11.29 22.37
C THR A 242 -26.16 -12.30 21.32
N PHE A 243 -25.20 -13.14 21.67
CA PHE A 243 -24.61 -14.14 20.79
C PHE A 243 -24.43 -15.49 21.51
N ASP A 244 -24.61 -16.59 20.78
CA ASP A 244 -24.37 -17.95 21.25
C ASP A 244 -22.99 -18.46 20.80
N ARG A 245 -22.15 -18.93 21.74
CA ARG A 245 -20.78 -19.39 21.45
C ARG A 245 -20.68 -20.53 20.43
N ASN A 246 -21.74 -21.30 20.19
CA ASN A 246 -21.71 -22.31 19.15
C ASN A 246 -21.62 -21.71 17.74
N GLY A 247 -21.89 -20.42 17.61
CA GLY A 247 -21.74 -19.69 16.35
C GLY A 247 -22.66 -20.19 15.25
N ASP A 248 -23.75 -20.88 15.56
CA ASP A 248 -24.75 -21.37 14.61
C ASP A 248 -25.90 -20.37 14.38
N GLY A 249 -25.82 -19.20 15.03
CA GLY A 249 -26.83 -18.15 14.95
C GLY A 249 -28.09 -18.40 15.80
N GLN A 250 -28.15 -19.51 16.56
CA GLN A 250 -29.27 -19.80 17.45
C GLN A 250 -28.95 -19.42 18.89
N ILE A 251 -29.83 -18.65 19.54
CA ILE A 251 -29.63 -18.21 20.93
C ILE A 251 -30.15 -19.28 21.91
N ALA A 252 -29.25 -19.98 22.62
CA ALA A 252 -29.61 -20.86 23.73
C ALA A 252 -29.20 -20.25 25.09
N SER A 253 -30.13 -20.26 26.05
CA SER A 253 -30.00 -19.53 27.32
C SER A 253 -28.86 -19.98 28.23
N ASP A 254 -28.37 -21.21 28.06
CA ASP A 254 -27.29 -21.81 28.87
C ASP A 254 -25.88 -21.50 28.35
N ARG A 255 -25.76 -20.90 27.16
CA ARG A 255 -24.48 -20.65 26.48
C ARG A 255 -24.40 -19.34 25.68
N SER A 256 -25.43 -18.50 25.80
CA SER A 256 -25.47 -17.16 25.20
C SER A 256 -24.79 -16.12 26.08
N GLU A 257 -24.10 -15.18 25.43
CA GLU A 257 -23.42 -14.05 26.06
C GLU A 257 -24.05 -12.75 25.57
N THR A 258 -24.18 -11.77 26.47
CA THR A 258 -24.74 -10.46 26.13
C THR A 258 -23.74 -9.38 26.45
N SER A 259 -23.50 -8.49 25.49
CA SER A 259 -22.61 -7.34 25.66
C SER A 259 -23.39 -6.02 25.57
N PRO A 260 -23.20 -5.10 26.55
CA PRO A 260 -23.67 -3.73 26.47
C PRO A 260 -22.59 -2.76 25.95
N TYR A 261 -21.39 -3.23 25.60
CA TYR A 261 -20.26 -2.37 25.21
C TYR A 261 -19.67 -2.82 23.87
N ARG A 262 -19.48 -1.86 22.96
CA ARG A 262 -18.91 -2.15 21.65
C ARG A 262 -18.08 -1.02 21.07
N TYR A 263 -17.47 -1.29 19.93
CA TYR A 263 -16.91 -0.26 19.07
C TYR A 263 -17.29 -0.47 17.61
N ALA A 264 -17.57 0.62 16.89
CA ALA A 264 -17.70 0.62 15.44
C ALA A 264 -16.31 0.76 14.80
N TYR A 265 -15.74 -0.33 14.33
CA TYR A 265 -14.47 -0.29 13.62
C TYR A 265 -14.68 0.06 12.15
N ILE A 266 -14.50 1.34 11.84
CA ILE A 266 -14.65 1.87 10.49
C ILE A 266 -13.64 1.20 9.55
N ASN A 267 -14.14 0.54 8.51
CA ASN A 267 -13.33 0.05 7.39
C ASN A 267 -12.78 1.26 6.65
N ALA A 268 -13.68 2.06 6.09
CA ALA A 268 -13.38 3.35 5.52
C ALA A 268 -14.56 4.30 5.70
N ILE A 269 -14.23 5.59 5.65
CA ILE A 269 -15.14 6.71 5.54
C ILE A 269 -14.56 7.58 4.40
N SER A 270 -15.31 7.77 3.32
CA SER A 270 -14.78 8.42 2.12
C SER A 270 -15.89 9.01 1.24
N TYR A 271 -15.53 10.05 0.48
CA TYR A 271 -16.43 10.66 -0.49
C TYR A 271 -16.44 9.91 -1.81
N ALA A 272 -17.61 9.81 -2.41
CA ALA A 272 -17.79 9.52 -3.82
C ALA A 272 -18.74 10.55 -4.44
N GLY A 273 -18.23 11.38 -5.34
CA GLY A 273 -18.93 12.61 -5.72
C GLY A 273 -19.13 13.49 -4.49
N ASN A 274 -20.37 13.85 -4.18
CA ASN A 274 -20.72 14.67 -3.01
C ASN A 274 -21.19 13.86 -1.79
N ARG A 275 -21.32 12.54 -1.92
CA ARG A 275 -21.83 11.68 -0.86
C ARG A 275 -20.68 11.12 -0.02
N LEU A 276 -20.79 11.27 1.29
CA LEU A 276 -19.90 10.65 2.27
C LEU A 276 -20.43 9.27 2.63
N HIS A 277 -19.65 8.22 2.36
CA HIS A 277 -20.01 6.85 2.70
C HIS A 277 -19.21 6.40 3.92
N VAL A 278 -19.82 5.58 4.79
CA VAL A 278 -19.12 4.92 5.91
C VAL A 278 -19.54 3.46 6.00
N THR A 279 -18.56 2.58 6.22
CA THR A 279 -18.80 1.16 6.50
C THR A 279 -17.96 0.70 7.67
N TRP A 280 -18.47 -0.23 8.48
CA TRP A 280 -17.77 -0.72 9.66
C TRP A 280 -18.19 -2.13 10.04
N LEU A 281 -17.41 -2.73 10.94
CA LEU A 281 -17.84 -3.87 11.75
C LEU A 281 -18.10 -3.41 13.18
N TRP A 282 -19.08 -4.02 13.84
CA TRP A 282 -19.18 -3.93 15.29
C TRP A 282 -18.13 -4.84 15.94
N ARG A 283 -17.63 -4.44 17.11
CA ARG A 283 -16.93 -5.33 18.04
C ARG A 283 -17.55 -5.24 19.41
N ASP A 284 -18.35 -6.22 19.77
CA ASP A 284 -18.88 -6.34 21.13
C ASP A 284 -17.86 -7.00 22.07
N VAL A 285 -17.88 -6.58 23.33
CA VAL A 285 -16.99 -7.08 24.38
C VAL A 285 -17.71 -8.14 25.20
N PHE A 286 -17.31 -9.40 25.04
CA PHE A 286 -17.87 -10.50 25.84
C PHE A 286 -16.92 -10.88 27.00
N THR A 287 -15.82 -11.57 26.69
CA THR A 287 -14.74 -11.88 27.64
C THR A 287 -13.46 -11.15 27.25
N GLY A 288 -13.38 -9.85 27.59
CA GLY A 288 -12.29 -8.98 27.16
C GLY A 288 -12.40 -8.56 25.69
N THR A 289 -11.50 -7.68 25.25
CA THR A 289 -11.48 -7.20 23.86
C THR A 289 -10.71 -8.19 22.98
N SER A 290 -11.42 -8.91 22.10
CA SER A 290 -10.85 -9.85 21.13
C SER A 290 -11.40 -9.57 19.73
N LEU A 291 -10.65 -10.00 18.69
CA LEU A 291 -11.13 -10.05 17.30
C LEU A 291 -12.38 -10.94 17.16
N ASP A 292 -12.54 -11.89 18.06
CA ASP A 292 -13.68 -12.81 18.14
C ASP A 292 -15.02 -12.10 18.28
N GLY A 293 -15.01 -10.89 18.85
CA GLY A 293 -16.20 -10.06 18.99
C GLY A 293 -16.56 -9.27 17.75
N ASN A 294 -15.79 -9.35 16.64
CA ASN A 294 -16.17 -8.66 15.40
C ASN A 294 -17.38 -9.35 14.75
N HIS A 295 -18.39 -8.56 14.41
CA HIS A 295 -19.60 -9.02 13.71
C HIS A 295 -20.19 -7.91 12.84
N ASP A 296 -21.09 -8.32 11.95
CA ASP A 296 -21.95 -7.50 11.08
C ASP A 296 -21.24 -6.44 10.22
N LEU A 297 -21.36 -6.54 8.90
CA LEU A 297 -21.03 -5.41 8.02
C LEU A 297 -22.18 -4.40 8.06
N CYS A 298 -21.84 -3.17 8.44
CA CYS A 298 -22.76 -2.06 8.55
C CYS A 298 -22.44 -0.95 7.53
N TYR A 299 -23.46 -0.17 7.16
CA TYR A 299 -23.35 0.92 6.20
C TYR A 299 -24.27 2.10 6.54
N ALA A 300 -23.74 3.31 6.35
CA ALA A 300 -24.50 4.56 6.33
C ALA A 300 -23.91 5.52 5.29
N TYR A 301 -24.66 6.55 4.93
CA TYR A 301 -24.16 7.66 4.13
C TYR A 301 -24.66 9.02 4.63
N SER A 302 -23.98 10.08 4.21
CA SER A 302 -24.36 11.47 4.45
C SER A 302 -24.22 12.28 3.16
N ASP A 303 -25.16 13.18 2.92
CA ASP A 303 -25.18 14.10 1.76
C ASP A 303 -24.87 15.55 2.17
N ASP A 304 -24.47 15.79 3.42
CA ASP A 304 -24.26 17.10 4.04
C ASP A 304 -23.02 17.13 4.95
N ASP A 305 -21.93 16.54 4.47
CA ASP A 305 -20.62 16.50 5.13
C ASP A 305 -20.64 15.89 6.56
N GLY A 306 -21.49 14.87 6.76
CA GLY A 306 -21.59 14.13 8.01
C GLY A 306 -22.49 14.79 9.06
N LYS A 307 -23.30 15.80 8.71
CA LYS A 307 -24.25 16.44 9.63
C LYS A 307 -25.47 15.57 9.89
N THR A 308 -26.01 14.96 8.85
CA THR A 308 -27.09 13.96 8.92
C THR A 308 -26.68 12.65 8.26
N TRP A 309 -27.18 11.54 8.78
CA TRP A 309 -26.85 10.19 8.31
C TRP A 309 -28.08 9.39 7.95
N TYR A 310 -27.97 8.64 6.86
CA TYR A 310 -29.02 7.81 6.30
C TYR A 310 -28.58 6.33 6.27
N ASN A 311 -29.53 5.43 6.55
CA ASN A 311 -29.31 3.98 6.45
C ASN A 311 -29.40 3.47 5.00
N ASN A 312 -29.34 2.16 4.79
CA ASN A 312 -29.39 1.55 3.45
C ASN A 312 -30.65 1.92 2.66
N GLU A 313 -31.78 2.04 3.36
CA GLU A 313 -33.11 2.36 2.82
C GLU A 313 -33.31 3.86 2.55
N GLY A 314 -32.28 4.69 2.82
CA GLY A 314 -32.35 6.14 2.66
C GLY A 314 -33.21 6.85 3.69
N GLN A 315 -33.39 6.25 4.87
CA GLN A 315 -34.08 6.87 6.00
C GLN A 315 -33.06 7.61 6.86
N LEU A 316 -33.42 8.82 7.33
CA LEU A 316 -32.62 9.56 8.30
C LEU A 316 -32.56 8.81 9.62
N VAL A 317 -31.37 8.46 10.08
CA VAL A 317 -31.14 7.66 11.30
C VAL A 317 -30.26 8.34 12.35
N SER A 318 -29.54 9.41 11.99
CA SER A 318 -28.69 10.13 12.95
C SER A 318 -28.44 11.58 12.54
N ILE A 319 -28.28 12.43 13.56
CA ILE A 319 -27.84 13.83 13.45
C ILE A 319 -26.62 13.97 14.35
N THR A 320 -25.48 14.26 13.75
CA THR A 320 -24.20 14.31 14.48
C THR A 320 -24.22 15.41 15.55
N GLY A 321 -23.62 15.11 16.72
CA GLY A 321 -23.49 16.08 17.82
C GLY A 321 -24.65 16.15 18.79
N THR A 322 -25.65 15.28 18.61
CA THR A 322 -26.81 15.20 19.50
C THR A 322 -26.62 14.07 20.52
N ASP A 323 -27.07 14.28 21.75
CA ASP A 323 -26.93 13.29 22.84
C ASP A 323 -28.16 12.38 23.02
N ALA A 324 -29.24 12.62 22.25
CA ALA A 324 -30.42 11.77 22.31
C ALA A 324 -30.13 10.41 21.65
N LYS A 325 -30.54 9.30 22.30
CA LYS A 325 -30.34 7.94 21.73
C LYS A 325 -30.98 7.81 20.34
N GLU A 326 -32.10 8.48 20.12
CA GLU A 326 -32.88 8.43 18.87
C GLU A 326 -32.20 9.15 17.69
N THR A 327 -31.10 9.87 17.93
CA THR A 327 -30.44 10.71 16.94
C THR A 327 -28.97 10.31 16.71
N LEU A 328 -28.56 9.13 17.17
CA LEU A 328 -27.24 8.54 16.93
C LEU A 328 -27.39 7.17 16.28
N ILE A 329 -26.40 6.76 15.48
CA ILE A 329 -26.31 5.38 15.01
C ILE A 329 -25.94 4.49 16.20
N THR A 330 -26.73 3.45 16.42
CA THR A 330 -26.56 2.45 17.49
C THR A 330 -26.70 1.05 16.89
N ILE A 331 -26.49 0.01 17.70
CA ILE A 331 -26.72 -1.37 17.24
C ILE A 331 -28.21 -1.66 16.95
N ASP A 332 -29.11 -0.91 17.60
CA ASP A 332 -30.56 -1.07 17.43
C ASP A 332 -31.08 -0.26 16.22
N THR A 333 -30.22 0.50 15.53
CA THR A 333 -30.63 1.35 14.41
C THR A 333 -31.13 0.48 13.25
N PRO A 334 -32.38 0.68 12.77
CA PRO A 334 -32.93 -0.13 11.69
C PRO A 334 -32.11 -0.05 10.40
N ASP A 335 -31.95 -1.19 9.74
CA ASP A 335 -31.32 -1.34 8.42
C ASP A 335 -29.89 -0.77 8.32
N ILE A 336 -29.19 -0.72 9.45
CA ILE A 336 -27.78 -0.32 9.50
C ILE A 336 -26.84 -1.50 9.20
N THR A 337 -27.23 -2.71 9.65
CA THR A 337 -26.55 -3.97 9.31
C THR A 337 -27.00 -4.40 7.93
N VAL A 338 -26.08 -4.37 6.97
CA VAL A 338 -26.36 -4.70 5.56
C VAL A 338 -25.98 -6.15 5.22
N ILE A 339 -24.98 -6.70 5.90
CA ILE A 339 -24.67 -8.14 5.82
C ILE A 339 -24.43 -8.65 7.24
N PRO A 340 -25.21 -9.62 7.72
CA PRO A 340 -24.95 -10.26 9.01
C PRO A 340 -23.67 -11.10 8.91
N ILE A 341 -22.75 -10.87 9.84
CA ILE A 341 -21.52 -11.66 9.99
C ILE A 341 -21.45 -12.05 11.45
N LEU A 342 -21.53 -13.34 11.76
CA LEU A 342 -21.51 -13.78 13.15
C LEU A 342 -20.14 -13.55 13.82
N PRO A 343 -20.09 -13.35 15.15
CA PRO A 343 -18.86 -13.45 15.93
C PRO A 343 -18.15 -14.80 15.73
N LEU A 344 -16.90 -14.89 16.17
CA LEU A 344 -16.04 -16.09 16.06
C LEU A 344 -15.74 -16.51 14.60
N ARG A 345 -15.81 -15.57 13.65
CA ARG A 345 -15.51 -15.80 12.23
C ARG A 345 -14.16 -15.30 11.79
N ASN A 346 -13.27 -14.95 12.73
CA ASN A 346 -11.98 -14.33 12.44
C ASN A 346 -12.11 -13.12 11.50
N ALA A 347 -13.22 -12.39 11.63
CA ALA A 347 -13.43 -11.18 10.86
C ALA A 347 -12.42 -10.14 11.29
N ILE A 348 -11.66 -9.61 10.34
CA ILE A 348 -10.73 -8.53 10.60
C ILE A 348 -11.41 -7.20 10.30
N ASN A 349 -11.25 -6.28 11.23
CA ASN A 349 -11.78 -4.93 11.18
C ASN A 349 -10.81 -3.97 10.47
N GLN A 350 -11.28 -2.76 10.14
CA GLN A 350 -10.46 -1.71 9.50
C GLN A 350 -9.88 -2.15 8.15
N CYS A 351 -10.67 -2.85 7.34
CA CYS A 351 -10.32 -3.12 5.94
C CYS A 351 -10.63 -1.88 5.08
N THR A 352 -11.35 -2.04 3.97
CA THR A 352 -11.51 -0.96 2.99
C THR A 352 -12.89 -1.00 2.32
N HIS A 353 -13.27 0.14 1.76
CA HIS A 353 -14.33 0.24 0.77
C HIS A 353 -13.90 1.14 -0.37
N TYR A 354 -14.63 1.09 -1.47
CA TYR A 354 -14.58 2.05 -2.56
C TYR A 354 -15.99 2.31 -3.06
N ALA A 355 -16.39 3.58 -3.11
CA ALA A 355 -17.69 4.00 -3.60
C ALA A 355 -17.54 4.79 -4.90
N PHE A 356 -18.56 4.70 -5.74
CA PHE A 356 -18.63 5.43 -6.99
C PHE A 356 -19.67 6.56 -6.92
N PRO A 357 -19.54 7.62 -7.74
CA PRO A 357 -20.45 8.77 -7.69
C PRO A 357 -21.94 8.45 -8.00
N ASP A 358 -22.25 7.30 -8.58
CA ASP A 358 -23.63 6.84 -8.79
C ASP A 358 -24.26 6.20 -7.54
N GLY A 359 -23.48 6.05 -6.46
CA GLY A 359 -23.92 5.52 -5.18
C GLY A 359 -23.65 4.02 -4.98
N THR A 360 -23.10 3.32 -5.97
CA THR A 360 -22.63 1.93 -5.75
C THR A 360 -21.41 1.94 -4.84
N ILE A 361 -21.33 0.97 -3.93
CA ILE A 361 -20.21 0.83 -3.00
C ILE A 361 -19.75 -0.61 -2.92
N HIS A 362 -18.44 -0.81 -2.88
CA HIS A 362 -17.78 -2.10 -2.74
C HIS A 362 -16.97 -2.12 -1.45
N VAL A 363 -17.06 -3.19 -0.69
CA VAL A 363 -16.35 -3.41 0.57
C VAL A 363 -15.55 -4.70 0.44
N MET A 364 -14.26 -4.66 0.78
CA MET A 364 -13.45 -5.86 0.88
C MET A 364 -13.19 -6.15 2.35
N LEU A 365 -13.73 -7.26 2.86
CA LEU A 365 -13.47 -7.77 4.19
C LEU A 365 -12.65 -9.04 4.14
N ARG A 366 -12.09 -9.45 5.28
CA ARG A 366 -11.39 -10.73 5.42
C ARG A 366 -11.91 -11.47 6.64
N HIS A 367 -12.41 -12.68 6.45
CA HIS A 367 -12.93 -13.55 7.49
C HIS A 367 -12.97 -15.00 7.02
N TYR A 368 -13.43 -15.91 7.89
CA TYR A 368 -13.66 -17.30 7.52
C TYR A 368 -14.72 -17.44 6.44
N THR A 369 -14.45 -18.31 5.46
CA THR A 369 -15.47 -18.81 4.54
C THR A 369 -16.43 -19.72 5.31
N GLU A 370 -17.72 -19.60 5.01
CA GLU A 370 -18.78 -20.36 5.69
C GLU A 370 -18.48 -21.87 5.73
N GLY A 371 -18.68 -22.48 6.90
CA GLY A 371 -18.40 -23.90 7.13
C GLY A 371 -16.92 -24.27 7.22
N THR A 372 -15.98 -23.31 7.15
CA THR A 372 -14.54 -23.56 7.21
C THR A 372 -13.82 -22.66 8.24
N THR A 373 -12.55 -22.94 8.50
CA THR A 373 -11.62 -22.05 9.22
C THR A 373 -10.64 -21.35 8.27
N THR A 374 -10.87 -21.46 6.96
CA THR A 374 -10.03 -20.85 5.94
C THR A 374 -10.38 -19.38 5.83
N THR A 375 -9.40 -18.51 6.05
CA THR A 375 -9.61 -17.07 5.90
C THR A 375 -9.44 -16.66 4.44
N ARG A 376 -10.42 -15.91 3.91
CA ARG A 376 -10.45 -15.39 2.54
C ARG A 376 -10.87 -13.95 2.52
N TYR A 377 -10.59 -13.27 1.40
CA TYR A 377 -11.26 -12.01 1.11
C TYR A 377 -12.71 -12.25 0.69
N HIS A 378 -13.60 -11.41 1.19
CA HIS A 378 -15.01 -11.37 0.85
C HIS A 378 -15.32 -9.99 0.24
N HIS A 379 -15.72 -10.00 -1.02
CA HIS A 379 -16.18 -8.83 -1.74
C HIS A 379 -17.67 -8.68 -1.53
N TYR A 380 -18.06 -7.61 -0.84
CA TYR A 380 -19.44 -7.19 -0.69
C TYR A 380 -19.69 -5.96 -1.54
N TRP A 381 -20.88 -5.84 -2.12
CA TRP A 381 -21.23 -4.60 -2.80
C TRP A 381 -22.71 -4.29 -2.75
N ARG A 382 -23.01 -2.99 -2.73
CA ARG A 382 -24.33 -2.42 -2.87
C ARG A 382 -24.50 -1.93 -4.31
N ASP A 383 -25.55 -2.36 -4.96
CA ASP A 383 -25.91 -1.85 -6.29
C ASP A 383 -26.69 -0.51 -6.21
N ASN A 384 -27.18 -0.06 -7.37
CA ASN A 384 -27.95 1.18 -7.46
C ASN A 384 -29.38 1.06 -6.93
N ALA A 385 -29.95 -0.16 -6.85
CA ALA A 385 -31.24 -0.40 -6.23
C ALA A 385 -31.14 -0.38 -4.69
N GLY A 386 -29.94 -0.62 -4.16
CA GLY A 386 -29.67 -0.70 -2.74
C GLY A 386 -29.59 -2.12 -2.20
N ASP A 387 -29.56 -3.09 -3.11
CA ASP A 387 -29.40 -4.49 -2.77
C ASP A 387 -27.92 -4.82 -2.56
N TRP A 388 -27.65 -5.58 -1.50
CA TRP A 388 -26.31 -6.05 -1.17
C TRP A 388 -26.07 -7.46 -1.69
N GLN A 389 -24.88 -7.66 -2.24
CA GLN A 389 -24.42 -8.91 -2.82
C GLN A 389 -23.05 -9.28 -2.25
N THR A 390 -22.65 -10.54 -2.44
CA THR A 390 -21.36 -11.03 -1.94
C THR A 390 -20.71 -12.04 -2.87
N GLN A 391 -19.38 -12.05 -2.85
CA GLN A 391 -18.54 -13.04 -3.49
C GLN A 391 -17.31 -13.33 -2.61
N VAL A 392 -16.96 -14.60 -2.48
CA VAL A 392 -15.74 -15.03 -1.79
C VAL A 392 -14.62 -15.17 -2.82
N LEU A 393 -13.45 -14.59 -2.53
CA LEU A 393 -12.26 -14.74 -3.35
C LEU A 393 -11.49 -16.00 -2.94
N ASP A 394 -10.74 -16.57 -3.87
CA ASP A 394 -9.93 -17.77 -3.64
C ASP A 394 -8.57 -17.49 -2.95
N PHE A 395 -8.18 -16.22 -2.84
CA PHE A 395 -6.97 -15.75 -2.14
C PHE A 395 -7.24 -14.85 -0.93
N SER A 396 -6.19 -14.55 -0.16
CA SER A 396 -6.20 -13.62 0.97
C SER A 396 -4.82 -12.96 1.16
N GLY A 397 -4.73 -12.01 2.08
CA GLY A 397 -3.50 -11.29 2.43
C GLY A 397 -3.66 -10.46 3.71
N SER A 398 -2.94 -9.34 3.78
CA SER A 398 -3.09 -8.31 4.82
C SER A 398 -4.51 -7.69 4.84
N ARG A 399 -4.73 -6.66 5.67
CA ARG A 399 -5.85 -5.74 5.39
C ARG A 399 -5.56 -5.05 4.06
N PRO A 400 -6.51 -4.92 3.12
CA PRO A 400 -6.22 -4.37 1.80
C PRO A 400 -6.67 -2.91 1.66
N SER A 401 -6.25 -2.25 0.57
CA SER A 401 -6.85 -1.03 0.02
C SER A 401 -7.58 -1.35 -1.29
N LEU A 402 -8.65 -0.60 -1.60
CA LEU A 402 -9.48 -0.81 -2.80
C LEU A 402 -9.65 0.51 -3.58
N ILE A 403 -9.50 0.43 -4.89
CA ILE A 403 -9.79 1.53 -5.83
C ILE A 403 -10.63 1.00 -7.00
N GLY A 404 -11.33 1.88 -7.69
CA GLY A 404 -12.10 1.53 -8.88
C GLY A 404 -11.98 2.56 -10.00
N ASP A 405 -12.17 2.13 -11.23
CA ASP A 405 -12.10 2.98 -12.42
C ASP A 405 -13.49 3.35 -12.97
N SER A 406 -13.52 4.18 -14.02
CA SER A 406 -14.77 4.59 -14.66
C SER A 406 -15.59 3.46 -15.29
N GLN A 407 -14.97 2.31 -15.59
CA GLN A 407 -15.62 1.11 -16.12
C GLN A 407 -16.12 0.17 -15.00
N LYS A 408 -15.94 0.55 -13.74
CA LYS A 408 -16.24 -0.27 -12.55
C LYS A 408 -15.33 -1.49 -12.39
N ASN A 409 -14.18 -1.50 -13.06
CA ASN A 409 -13.10 -2.38 -12.66
C ASN A 409 -12.65 -1.98 -11.26
N LEU A 410 -12.25 -2.98 -10.47
CA LEU A 410 -11.71 -2.79 -9.14
C LEU A 410 -10.26 -3.24 -9.09
N TYR A 411 -9.44 -2.55 -8.30
CA TYR A 411 -8.07 -2.96 -8.02
C TYR A 411 -7.88 -3.05 -6.51
N LEU A 412 -7.51 -4.24 -6.05
CA LEU A 412 -7.25 -4.55 -4.66
C LEU A 412 -5.74 -4.57 -4.44
N VAL A 413 -5.25 -3.69 -3.57
CA VAL A 413 -3.84 -3.61 -3.18
C VAL A 413 -3.68 -4.22 -1.80
N TYR A 414 -2.78 -5.18 -1.64
CA TYR A 414 -2.57 -5.90 -0.39
C TYR A 414 -1.17 -6.48 -0.30
N THR A 415 -0.73 -6.82 0.90
CA THR A 415 0.52 -7.55 1.12
C THR A 415 0.23 -9.03 1.32
N ALA A 416 0.95 -9.89 0.60
CA ALA A 416 0.93 -11.33 0.82
C ALA A 416 2.31 -11.92 0.51
N GLY A 417 2.80 -12.78 1.41
CA GLY A 417 4.17 -13.28 1.33
C GLY A 417 5.17 -12.11 1.33
N GLY A 418 5.03 -11.16 2.27
CA GLY A 418 5.95 -10.02 2.41
C GLY A 418 6.10 -9.15 1.15
N ARG A 419 5.16 -9.17 0.21
CA ARG A 419 5.22 -8.37 -1.03
C ARG A 419 3.89 -7.69 -1.29
N THR A 420 3.94 -6.44 -1.74
CA THR A 420 2.76 -5.74 -2.24
C THR A 420 2.28 -6.42 -3.54
N ARG A 421 1.01 -6.77 -3.60
CA ARG A 421 0.31 -7.38 -4.73
C ARG A 421 -0.87 -6.51 -5.15
N ILE A 422 -1.21 -6.57 -6.43
CA ILE A 422 -2.39 -5.92 -7.00
C ILE A 422 -3.23 -7.02 -7.67
N ALA A 423 -4.47 -7.16 -7.23
CA ALA A 423 -5.47 -7.97 -7.92
C ALA A 423 -6.47 -7.06 -8.64
N HIS A 424 -6.95 -7.52 -9.79
CA HIS A 424 -7.95 -6.84 -10.59
C HIS A 424 -9.26 -7.62 -10.55
N GLY A 425 -10.34 -6.91 -10.27
CA GLY A 425 -11.71 -7.40 -10.31
C GLY A 425 -12.43 -6.82 -11.51
N LYS A 426 -12.73 -7.65 -12.51
CA LYS A 426 -13.48 -7.26 -13.71
C LYS A 426 -14.98 -7.58 -13.52
N PRO A 427 -15.89 -6.61 -13.60
CA PRO A 427 -17.32 -6.90 -13.50
C PRO A 427 -17.82 -7.67 -14.73
N ASN A 428 -18.81 -8.55 -14.55
CA ASN A 428 -19.63 -9.02 -15.67
C ASN A 428 -20.50 -7.87 -16.23
N ALA A 429 -21.13 -8.09 -17.39
CA ALA A 429 -21.93 -7.05 -18.08
C ALA A 429 -23.03 -6.47 -17.17
N GLU A 430 -23.64 -7.32 -16.35
CA GLU A 430 -24.73 -6.99 -15.43
C GLU A 430 -24.25 -6.38 -14.10
N LYS A 431 -22.95 -6.40 -13.80
CA LYS A 431 -22.35 -5.98 -12.52
C LYS A 431 -22.92 -6.72 -11.30
N THR A 432 -23.19 -8.00 -11.48
CA THR A 432 -23.66 -8.93 -10.45
C THR A 432 -22.57 -9.90 -9.99
N ALA A 433 -21.39 -9.87 -10.59
CA ALA A 433 -20.22 -10.66 -10.20
C ALA A 433 -18.93 -10.03 -10.72
N TRP A 434 -17.80 -10.28 -10.03
CA TRP A 434 -16.48 -9.83 -10.43
C TRP A 434 -15.55 -11.04 -10.65
N GLU A 435 -14.84 -11.04 -11.76
CA GLU A 435 -13.73 -11.97 -11.99
C GLU A 435 -12.46 -11.38 -11.38
N TRP A 436 -11.95 -12.01 -10.32
CA TRP A 436 -10.78 -11.54 -9.58
C TRP A 436 -9.53 -12.31 -9.96
N ASN A 437 -8.47 -11.61 -10.33
CA ASN A 437 -7.17 -12.20 -10.64
C ASN A 437 -6.02 -11.36 -10.06
N SER A 438 -4.98 -12.01 -9.53
CA SER A 438 -3.72 -11.32 -9.21
C SER A 438 -3.06 -10.87 -10.50
N ILE A 439 -2.88 -9.55 -10.69
CA ILE A 439 -2.28 -8.98 -11.90
C ILE A 439 -0.84 -8.51 -11.74
N PHE A 440 -0.39 -8.29 -10.50
CA PHE A 440 0.97 -7.81 -10.23
C PHE A 440 1.47 -8.20 -8.83
N THR A 441 2.77 -8.48 -8.74
CA THR A 441 3.50 -8.66 -7.48
C THR A 441 4.76 -7.80 -7.57
N GLN A 442 4.93 -6.90 -6.61
CA GLN A 442 6.14 -6.10 -6.47
C GLN A 442 7.28 -6.98 -5.96
N ASN A 443 8.41 -6.98 -6.66
CA ASN A 443 9.47 -7.97 -6.49
C ASN A 443 10.84 -7.36 -6.15
N GLU A 444 10.95 -6.04 -6.06
CA GLU A 444 12.25 -5.38 -5.82
C GLU A 444 12.66 -5.40 -4.34
N PHE A 445 11.69 -5.54 -3.43
CA PHE A 445 11.93 -5.59 -1.99
C PHE A 445 10.78 -6.31 -1.28
N THR A 446 10.95 -6.53 0.03
CA THR A 446 9.88 -7.03 0.90
C THR A 446 9.19 -5.92 1.63
N ASP A 447 7.87 -5.93 1.66
CA ASP A 447 7.03 -4.94 2.32
C ASP A 447 6.54 -5.45 3.68
N GLY A 448 6.77 -4.65 4.72
CA GLY A 448 6.23 -4.87 6.07
C GLY A 448 4.87 -4.20 6.32
N GLY A 449 4.37 -3.45 5.35
CA GLY A 449 3.08 -2.76 5.37
C GLY A 449 1.89 -3.62 4.95
N ASP A 450 0.73 -2.97 4.86
CA ASP A 450 -0.56 -3.60 4.54
C ASP A 450 -1.07 -3.24 3.13
N GLY A 451 -0.30 -2.55 2.28
CA GLY A 451 -0.76 -2.06 0.98
C GLY A 451 -1.54 -0.74 1.05
N VAL A 452 -0.97 0.26 1.72
CA VAL A 452 -1.53 1.62 1.83
C VAL A 452 -1.33 2.38 0.53
N ILE A 453 -2.29 3.24 0.17
CA ILE A 453 -2.32 3.93 -1.13
C ILE A 453 -2.55 5.44 -1.00
N ASP A 454 -2.20 6.18 -2.06
CA ASP A 454 -2.64 7.57 -2.27
C ASP A 454 -3.95 7.61 -3.07
N LEU A 455 -5.08 7.62 -2.36
CA LEU A 455 -6.40 7.68 -2.97
C LEU A 455 -6.62 8.98 -3.77
N SER A 456 -6.05 10.09 -3.32
CA SER A 456 -6.19 11.40 -3.99
C SER A 456 -5.48 11.43 -5.34
N ARG A 457 -4.34 10.73 -5.49
CA ARG A 457 -3.67 10.60 -6.78
C ARG A 457 -4.41 9.68 -7.75
N TRP A 458 -5.03 8.62 -7.23
CA TRP A 458 -5.90 7.78 -8.04
C TRP A 458 -7.06 8.61 -8.61
N HIS A 459 -7.77 9.36 -7.77
CA HIS A 459 -8.90 10.18 -8.21
C HIS A 459 -8.52 11.31 -9.16
N SER A 460 -7.37 11.94 -8.98
CA SER A 460 -6.96 13.10 -9.80
C SER A 460 -6.24 12.73 -11.09
N GLN A 461 -5.54 11.59 -11.14
CA GLN A 461 -4.63 11.24 -12.24
C GLN A 461 -4.81 9.83 -12.79
N GLY A 462 -5.59 8.95 -12.14
CA GLY A 462 -5.66 7.53 -12.48
C GLY A 462 -4.31 6.81 -12.28
N ILE A 463 -3.48 7.31 -11.37
CA ILE A 463 -2.19 6.72 -10.99
C ILE A 463 -2.33 6.18 -9.57
N LEU A 464 -2.04 4.89 -9.41
CA LEU A 464 -1.96 4.25 -8.10
C LEU A 464 -0.59 4.54 -7.50
N SER A 465 -0.50 5.27 -6.39
CA SER A 465 0.73 5.26 -5.58
C SER A 465 0.56 4.33 -4.39
N THR A 466 1.50 3.41 -4.18
CA THR A 466 1.58 2.60 -2.95
C THR A 466 2.60 3.18 -2.00
N TYR A 467 2.26 3.26 -0.72
CA TYR A 467 3.11 3.66 0.39
C TYR A 467 3.61 2.40 1.11
N ALA A 468 4.89 2.08 0.95
CA ALA A 468 5.46 0.79 1.33
C ALA A 468 6.73 0.98 2.16
N GLN A 469 6.84 0.29 3.28
CA GLN A 469 8.06 0.29 4.11
C GLN A 469 8.68 -1.10 4.07
N GLU A 470 9.99 -1.16 3.78
CA GLU A 470 10.68 -2.43 3.67
C GLU A 470 10.61 -3.24 4.98
N LEU A 471 10.49 -4.57 4.85
CA LEU A 471 10.43 -5.49 5.97
C LEU A 471 11.74 -5.43 6.77
N LYS A 472 11.64 -5.43 8.10
CA LYS A 472 12.82 -5.38 8.98
C LYS A 472 13.60 -6.70 8.94
N PRO A 473 14.95 -6.66 8.93
CA PRO A 473 15.77 -7.86 8.77
C PRO A 473 16.12 -8.58 10.08
N THR A 474 16.03 -7.91 11.24
CA THR A 474 16.55 -8.43 12.53
C THR A 474 15.50 -8.30 13.63
N ALA A 475 15.71 -8.95 14.78
CA ALA A 475 14.82 -8.75 15.93
C ALA A 475 14.95 -7.34 16.55
N GLU A 476 16.12 -6.72 16.44
CA GLU A 476 16.41 -5.40 17.02
C GLU A 476 15.66 -4.26 16.30
N GLU A 477 15.68 -3.07 16.91
CA GLU A 477 15.22 -1.83 16.29
C GLU A 477 16.18 -1.43 15.17
N THR A 478 15.82 -1.79 13.94
CA THR A 478 16.62 -1.48 12.74
C THR A 478 15.76 -0.70 11.77
N PRO A 479 16.18 0.51 11.35
CA PRO A 479 15.37 1.29 10.43
C PRO A 479 15.39 0.67 9.04
N THR A 480 14.34 0.90 8.27
CA THR A 480 14.22 0.37 6.91
C THR A 480 13.77 1.45 5.93
N PRO A 481 14.08 1.29 4.63
CA PRO A 481 13.63 2.21 3.60
C PRO A 481 12.10 2.34 3.55
N LEU A 482 11.62 3.58 3.45
CA LEU A 482 10.24 3.92 3.13
C LEU A 482 10.17 4.42 1.69
N ARG A 483 9.21 3.88 0.93
CA ARG A 483 9.07 4.11 -0.51
C ARG A 483 7.65 4.52 -0.89
N VAL A 484 7.57 5.28 -1.97
CA VAL A 484 6.34 5.49 -2.72
C VAL A 484 6.55 5.02 -4.15
N ILE A 485 5.74 4.06 -4.58
CA ILE A 485 5.82 3.47 -5.92
C ILE A 485 4.55 3.84 -6.68
N ASP A 486 4.73 4.33 -7.91
CA ASP A 486 3.64 4.80 -8.76
C ASP A 486 3.37 3.80 -9.88
N TYR A 487 2.12 3.42 -10.06
CA TYR A 487 1.67 2.47 -11.07
C TYR A 487 0.58 3.07 -11.96
N LYS A 488 0.54 2.62 -13.21
CA LYS A 488 -0.56 2.88 -14.15
C LYS A 488 -1.05 1.58 -14.78
N PHE A 489 -2.35 1.48 -14.96
CA PHE A 489 -3.00 0.34 -15.61
C PHE A 489 -3.37 0.66 -17.06
N ALA A 490 -3.28 -0.32 -17.96
CA ALA A 490 -3.78 -0.20 -19.34
C ALA A 490 -4.50 -1.47 -19.81
N ASP A 491 -5.57 -1.28 -20.58
CA ASP A 491 -6.32 -2.34 -21.26
C ASP A 491 -5.72 -2.65 -22.64
N GLY A 492 -5.46 -3.92 -22.94
CA GLY A 492 -5.17 -4.35 -24.32
C GLY A 492 -3.82 -3.86 -24.88
N PRO A 493 -3.56 -4.11 -26.17
CA PRO A 493 -2.25 -4.55 -26.60
C PRO A 493 -1.20 -3.45 -26.68
N PHE A 494 0.03 -3.88 -26.44
CA PHE A 494 1.20 -3.01 -26.31
C PHE A 494 1.54 -2.22 -27.57
N ILE A 495 2.16 -1.07 -27.33
CA ILE A 495 2.88 -0.30 -28.33
C ILE A 495 4.35 -0.69 -28.23
N GLU A 496 4.86 -1.38 -29.23
CA GLU A 496 6.31 -1.51 -29.38
C GLU A 496 6.83 -0.31 -30.16
N GLY A 497 7.81 0.36 -29.57
CA GLY A 497 8.44 1.54 -30.13
C GLY A 497 9.93 1.34 -30.20
N SER A 498 10.53 1.38 -31.39
CA SER A 498 11.98 1.48 -31.52
C SER A 498 12.37 2.90 -31.94
N LEU A 499 13.44 3.42 -31.36
CA LEU A 499 14.05 4.69 -31.73
C LEU A 499 15.52 4.44 -32.02
N ASN A 500 15.98 4.81 -33.22
CA ASN A 500 17.40 4.87 -33.52
C ASN A 500 17.94 6.27 -33.15
N PRO A 501 18.74 6.39 -32.08
CA PRO A 501 19.19 7.70 -31.60
C PRO A 501 20.14 8.40 -32.59
N ALA A 502 20.88 7.62 -33.39
CA ALA A 502 21.83 8.13 -34.35
C ALA A 502 21.15 8.70 -35.60
N THR A 503 20.06 8.07 -36.05
CA THR A 503 19.34 8.46 -37.28
C THR A 503 18.06 9.25 -37.02
N LYS A 504 17.63 9.37 -35.76
CA LYS A 504 16.37 10.00 -35.34
C LYS A 504 15.13 9.38 -35.99
N GLN A 505 15.22 8.12 -36.41
CA GLN A 505 14.09 7.38 -36.96
C GLN A 505 13.40 6.58 -35.86
N PHE A 506 12.07 6.58 -35.91
CA PHE A 506 11.25 5.77 -35.03
C PHE A 506 10.37 4.82 -35.83
N GLU A 507 10.03 3.69 -35.22
CA GLU A 507 9.01 2.76 -35.69
C GLU A 507 8.12 2.40 -34.51
N ILE A 508 6.80 2.50 -34.70
CA ILE A 508 5.76 2.19 -33.75
C ILE A 508 4.95 1.04 -34.34
N SER A 509 4.82 -0.05 -33.60
CA SER A 509 3.94 -1.14 -33.92
C SER A 509 2.83 -1.20 -32.88
N TRP A 510 1.60 -1.25 -33.34
CA TRP A 510 0.44 -1.63 -32.54
C TRP A 510 0.27 -3.13 -32.70
N LEU A 511 0.37 -3.88 -31.62
CA LEU A 511 0.17 -5.33 -31.68
C LEU A 511 -1.22 -5.71 -31.18
N ALA A 512 -1.59 -6.98 -31.32
CA ALA A 512 -2.61 -7.68 -30.54
C ALA A 512 -2.31 -9.17 -30.67
N ASN A 513 -2.20 -9.89 -29.55
CA ASN A 513 -1.85 -11.32 -29.55
C ASN A 513 -0.62 -11.61 -30.43
N ASP A 514 0.44 -10.83 -30.27
CA ASP A 514 1.71 -10.90 -31.02
C ASP A 514 1.59 -10.73 -32.54
N GLN A 515 0.45 -10.25 -33.03
CA GLN A 515 0.24 -9.86 -34.43
C GLN A 515 0.30 -8.35 -34.55
N ILE A 516 1.08 -7.85 -35.51
CA ILE A 516 1.17 -6.41 -35.79
C ILE A 516 -0.12 -5.98 -36.50
N LEU A 517 -0.95 -5.22 -35.81
CA LEU A 517 -2.19 -4.64 -36.32
C LEU A 517 -1.90 -3.42 -37.21
N GLN A 518 -0.93 -2.60 -36.82
CA GLN A 518 -0.58 -1.37 -37.52
C GLN A 518 0.87 -0.99 -37.27
N ARG A 519 1.55 -0.45 -38.30
CA ARG A 519 2.87 0.18 -38.16
C ARG A 519 2.84 1.63 -38.56
N GLN A 520 3.65 2.44 -37.88
CA GLN A 520 3.95 3.80 -38.25
C GLN A 520 5.44 4.06 -38.09
N SER A 521 6.08 4.60 -39.12
CA SER A 521 7.48 5.01 -39.07
C SER A 521 7.64 6.48 -39.45
N GLY A 522 8.69 7.12 -38.93
CA GLY A 522 8.93 8.54 -39.17
C GLY A 522 10.32 8.99 -38.74
N SER A 523 10.63 10.27 -39.02
CA SER A 523 11.88 10.93 -38.63
C SER A 523 11.58 12.17 -37.80
N LEU A 524 12.27 12.32 -36.67
CA LEU A 524 12.06 13.47 -35.76
C LEU A 524 12.70 14.75 -36.29
N ALA A 525 12.02 15.88 -36.08
CA ALA A 525 12.54 17.21 -36.42
C ALA A 525 13.79 17.57 -35.57
N PRO A 526 14.73 18.39 -36.08
CA PRO A 526 15.99 18.70 -35.42
C PRO A 526 15.90 19.30 -34.00
N ASP A 527 14.78 19.97 -33.70
CA ASP A 527 14.57 20.95 -32.64
C ASP A 527 13.70 20.45 -31.48
N GLY A 528 13.33 19.16 -31.47
CA GLY A 528 12.51 18.53 -30.41
C GLY A 528 13.30 17.89 -29.25
N TRP A 529 14.57 18.22 -29.05
CA TRP A 529 15.41 17.65 -27.98
C TRP A 529 15.62 18.66 -26.85
N GLU A 530 15.24 18.29 -25.62
CA GLU A 530 15.83 18.87 -24.39
C GLU A 530 16.70 17.81 -23.72
N THR A 531 17.97 18.14 -23.48
CA THR A 531 18.89 17.33 -22.67
C THR A 531 18.57 17.54 -21.19
N ILE A 532 18.17 16.49 -20.48
CA ILE A 532 18.06 16.56 -19.02
C ILE A 532 19.48 16.58 -18.42
N PRO A 533 19.82 17.51 -17.50
CA PRO A 533 21.18 17.68 -16.99
C PRO A 533 21.75 16.55 -16.13
N ASP A 534 21.03 15.45 -15.88
CA ASP A 534 21.40 14.44 -14.88
C ASP A 534 21.94 13.11 -15.42
N GLY A 535 22.11 12.98 -16.74
CA GLY A 535 22.79 11.82 -17.33
C GLY A 535 21.94 10.55 -17.47
N THR A 536 20.62 10.64 -17.33
CA THR A 536 19.70 9.52 -17.62
C THR A 536 19.42 9.42 -19.13
N PRO A 537 19.39 8.23 -19.78
CA PRO A 537 19.21 8.16 -21.24
C PRO A 537 17.78 8.48 -21.69
N ASN A 538 17.68 9.43 -22.63
CA ASN A 538 16.73 9.57 -23.75
C ASN A 538 15.23 9.32 -23.48
N THR A 539 14.45 10.40 -23.29
CA THR A 539 12.97 10.38 -23.38
C THR A 539 12.53 11.08 -24.67
N LEU A 540 11.61 10.46 -25.43
CA LEU A 540 10.95 11.06 -26.59
C LEU A 540 9.44 11.16 -26.34
N TYR A 541 8.86 12.33 -26.60
CA TYR A 541 7.41 12.55 -26.55
C TYR A 541 6.86 12.60 -27.98
N LEU A 542 5.93 11.70 -28.31
CA LEU A 542 5.16 11.76 -29.56
C LEU A 542 3.75 12.30 -29.26
N SER A 543 3.42 13.43 -29.87
CA SER A 543 2.05 13.93 -29.97
C SER A 543 1.47 13.40 -31.27
N LEU A 544 0.60 12.39 -31.20
CA LEU A 544 -0.26 12.06 -32.33
C LEU A 544 -1.44 13.03 -32.29
N GLU A 545 -1.48 13.97 -33.24
CA GLU A 545 -2.68 14.79 -33.47
C GLU A 545 -3.79 13.89 -34.02
N ASP A 546 -4.58 13.29 -33.13
CA ASP A 546 -5.93 12.86 -33.48
C ASP A 546 -6.94 13.72 -32.70
N ALA A 547 -7.97 14.19 -33.40
CA ALA A 547 -8.75 15.37 -33.04
C ALA A 547 -9.63 15.21 -31.78
N ASN A 548 -9.62 14.05 -31.11
CA ASN A 548 -10.54 13.75 -30.03
C ASN A 548 -9.90 13.22 -28.72
N VAL A 549 -8.62 12.81 -28.70
CA VAL A 549 -7.93 12.40 -27.48
C VAL A 549 -6.42 12.64 -27.63
N PRO A 550 -5.80 13.61 -26.93
CA PRO A 550 -4.34 13.67 -26.86
C PRO A 550 -3.86 12.51 -25.98
N ALA A 551 -3.29 11.49 -26.61
CA ALA A 551 -2.62 10.39 -25.91
C ALA A 551 -1.09 10.58 -26.03
N PHE A 552 -0.41 10.59 -24.88
CA PHE A 552 1.05 10.62 -24.80
C PHE A 552 1.56 9.20 -24.66
N TYR A 553 2.43 8.77 -25.57
CA TYR A 553 3.02 7.43 -25.57
C TYR A 553 4.53 7.51 -25.35
N ARG A 554 5.05 6.68 -24.44
CA ARG A 554 6.49 6.49 -24.25
C ARG A 554 6.96 5.37 -25.18
N LEU A 555 7.95 5.66 -26.02
CA LEU A 555 8.72 4.60 -26.69
C LEU A 555 9.83 4.14 -25.73
N PHE A 556 9.91 2.84 -25.53
CA PHE A 556 10.85 2.22 -24.60
C PHE A 556 12.27 2.14 -25.19
N SER A 557 13.28 2.29 -24.33
CA SER A 557 14.56 1.57 -24.47
C SER A 557 14.29 0.09 -24.12
N PRO A 558 15.03 -0.91 -24.65
CA PRO A 558 14.54 -2.28 -24.82
C PRO A 558 13.93 -2.87 -23.53
N PRO A 559 12.95 -3.79 -23.68
CA PRO A 559 12.18 -4.33 -22.56
C PRO A 559 13.10 -4.73 -21.40
N GLN A 560 12.65 -4.47 -20.16
CA GLN A 560 13.22 -5.17 -19.02
C GLN A 560 13.20 -6.67 -19.36
N PRO A 561 14.33 -7.34 -19.17
CA PRO A 561 14.52 -8.65 -19.75
C PRO A 561 13.50 -9.64 -19.18
N THR A 562 12.96 -10.48 -20.06
CA THR A 562 11.96 -11.49 -19.68
C THR A 562 12.56 -12.39 -18.61
N VAL A 563 11.95 -12.40 -17.42
CA VAL A 563 12.33 -13.31 -16.33
C VAL A 563 11.76 -14.69 -16.66
N PHE A 564 12.64 -15.68 -16.84
CA PHE A 564 12.23 -17.08 -17.00
C PHE A 564 11.70 -17.64 -15.69
N LYS A 565 12.48 -17.46 -14.62
CA LYS A 565 12.15 -17.97 -13.30
C LYS A 565 12.79 -17.13 -12.21
N ARG A 566 12.03 -16.94 -11.13
CA ARG A 566 12.50 -16.43 -9.86
C ARG A 566 12.34 -17.52 -8.81
N PHE A 567 13.41 -17.81 -8.07
CA PHE A 567 13.39 -18.58 -6.84
C PHE A 567 13.24 -17.62 -5.69
N ASP A 568 12.15 -17.74 -4.94
CA ASP A 568 11.95 -17.02 -3.70
C ASP A 568 11.06 -17.79 -2.72
N TRP A 569 11.22 -17.53 -1.42
CA TRP A 569 10.66 -18.41 -0.39
C TRP A 569 9.39 -17.84 0.27
N TYR A 570 8.69 -16.95 -0.43
CA TYR A 570 7.54 -16.20 0.12
C TYR A 570 6.22 -16.97 0.09
N ASP A 571 6.02 -17.86 -0.89
CA ASP A 571 4.82 -18.70 -1.04
C ASP A 571 5.02 -20.14 -0.54
N GLY A 572 6.17 -20.44 0.09
CA GLY A 572 6.53 -21.75 0.63
C GLY A 572 8.01 -22.10 0.45
N GLU A 573 8.39 -23.33 0.76
CA GLU A 573 9.73 -23.85 0.43
C GLU A 573 9.86 -24.07 -1.08
N GLU A 574 10.80 -23.37 -1.71
CA GLU A 574 11.24 -23.69 -3.08
C GLU A 574 11.88 -25.08 -3.12
N ASN A 575 11.74 -25.77 -4.25
CA ASN A 575 12.40 -27.06 -4.44
C ASN A 575 13.92 -26.85 -4.61
N MET A 576 14.62 -26.98 -3.49
CA MET A 576 16.07 -26.81 -3.40
C MET A 576 16.72 -27.94 -2.63
N PHE A 577 18.01 -28.15 -2.90
CA PHE A 577 18.86 -29.07 -2.16
C PHE A 577 19.97 -28.30 -1.47
N THR A 578 20.22 -28.63 -0.20
CA THR A 578 21.32 -28.06 0.59
C THR A 578 22.34 -29.13 0.92
N LYS A 579 23.64 -28.80 0.83
CA LYS A 579 24.72 -29.65 1.32
C LYS A 579 25.59 -28.88 2.30
N ASP A 580 26.02 -29.56 3.36
CA ASP A 580 27.06 -29.06 4.28
C ASP A 580 26.73 -27.69 4.92
N LEU A 581 25.44 -27.34 5.02
CA LEU A 581 24.91 -26.14 5.65
C LEU A 581 23.52 -26.44 6.23
N ASP A 582 23.05 -25.61 7.15
CA ASP A 582 21.67 -25.69 7.64
C ASP A 582 20.85 -24.54 7.03
N ALA A 583 19.61 -24.81 6.62
CA ALA A 583 18.74 -23.82 5.99
C ALA A 583 17.45 -23.60 6.80
N SER A 584 17.00 -22.36 6.83
CA SER A 584 15.71 -21.97 7.41
C SER A 584 15.11 -20.83 6.62
N ILE A 585 13.79 -20.74 6.60
CA ILE A 585 13.06 -19.66 5.90
C ILE A 585 12.24 -18.90 6.92
N THR A 586 12.34 -17.57 6.91
CA THR A 586 11.50 -16.70 7.75
C THR A 586 11.19 -15.43 6.98
N GLY A 587 9.90 -15.11 6.84
CA GLY A 587 9.47 -13.93 6.07
C GLY A 587 9.97 -13.95 4.62
N GLY A 588 10.05 -15.14 4.00
CA GLY A 588 10.53 -15.40 2.64
C GLY A 588 12.02 -15.18 2.38
N ILE A 589 12.80 -14.87 3.42
CA ILE A 589 14.26 -14.87 3.34
C ILE A 589 14.79 -16.27 3.66
N LEU A 590 15.61 -16.82 2.78
CA LEU A 590 16.35 -18.05 3.00
C LEU A 590 17.63 -17.74 3.78
N THR A 591 17.71 -18.21 5.02
CA THR A 591 18.90 -18.10 5.88
C THR A 591 19.66 -19.41 5.86
N LEU A 592 20.92 -19.34 5.41
CA LEU A 592 21.88 -20.43 5.34
C LEU A 592 22.92 -20.25 6.44
N THR A 593 23.02 -21.23 7.33
CA THR A 593 23.98 -21.24 8.43
C THR A 593 25.17 -22.12 8.05
N MET A 594 26.34 -21.50 7.94
CA MET A 594 27.60 -22.17 7.60
C MET A 594 28.30 -22.66 8.86
N ASN A 595 29.01 -23.79 8.75
CA ASN A 595 29.78 -24.37 9.85
C ASN A 595 31.22 -24.66 9.39
N SER A 596 32.20 -24.21 10.17
CA SER A 596 33.63 -24.34 9.86
C SER A 596 34.14 -25.79 9.75
N ASP A 597 33.39 -26.76 10.30
CA ASP A 597 33.73 -28.17 10.22
C ASP A 597 33.32 -28.82 8.89
N ARG A 598 32.45 -28.18 8.12
CA ARG A 598 31.89 -28.68 6.86
C ARG A 598 32.68 -28.13 5.67
N GLN A 599 32.83 -28.93 4.62
CA GLN A 599 33.82 -28.66 3.58
C GLN A 599 33.24 -28.17 2.26
N ASP A 600 31.95 -28.38 2.00
CA ASP A 600 31.36 -28.10 0.69
C ASP A 600 29.95 -27.48 0.81
N PRO A 601 29.82 -26.32 1.49
CA PRO A 601 28.51 -25.71 1.72
C PRO A 601 27.94 -25.14 0.41
N TYR A 602 26.80 -25.65 -0.04
CA TYR A 602 26.11 -25.11 -1.21
C TYR A 602 24.60 -25.29 -1.17
N ILE A 603 23.93 -24.48 -1.99
CA ILE A 603 22.52 -24.65 -2.36
C ILE A 603 22.42 -24.97 -3.85
N ARG A 604 21.53 -25.89 -4.22
CA ARG A 604 21.19 -26.22 -5.61
C ARG A 604 19.71 -26.00 -5.84
N MET A 605 19.39 -25.29 -6.91
CA MET A 605 18.01 -25.06 -7.34
C MET A 605 17.57 -26.22 -8.23
N ASN A 606 16.61 -27.03 -7.79
CA ASN A 606 16.22 -28.26 -8.50
C ASN A 606 15.31 -27.98 -9.70
N ASP A 607 14.58 -26.86 -9.68
CA ASP A 607 13.65 -26.48 -10.74
C ASP A 607 14.22 -25.32 -11.60
N GLY A 608 15.54 -25.29 -11.80
CA GLY A 608 16.26 -24.22 -12.51
C GLY A 608 16.61 -24.53 -13.96
N SER A 609 15.96 -25.53 -14.55
CA SER A 609 16.28 -25.91 -15.92
C SER A 609 15.81 -24.83 -16.90
N VAL A 610 16.75 -24.27 -17.67
CA VAL A 610 16.53 -23.09 -18.51
C VAL A 610 17.21 -23.25 -19.86
N ASN A 611 16.62 -22.67 -20.91
CA ASN A 611 17.29 -22.54 -22.19
C ASN A 611 18.20 -21.29 -22.18
N ALA A 612 19.51 -21.52 -22.03
CA ALA A 612 20.55 -20.50 -21.95
C ALA A 612 20.69 -19.65 -23.22
N ASP A 613 20.21 -20.13 -24.38
CA ASP A 613 20.20 -19.33 -25.62
C ASP A 613 19.21 -18.17 -25.52
N ASN A 614 18.18 -18.32 -24.68
CA ASN A 614 17.13 -17.32 -24.48
C ASN A 614 17.25 -16.56 -23.17
N TYR A 615 17.95 -17.10 -22.17
CA TYR A 615 18.06 -16.50 -20.84
C TYR A 615 19.50 -16.60 -20.35
N PHE A 616 20.21 -15.48 -20.39
CA PHE A 616 21.66 -15.45 -20.24
C PHE A 616 22.12 -14.51 -19.13
N HIS A 617 21.19 -14.02 -18.28
CA HIS A 617 21.53 -13.27 -17.08
C HIS A 617 20.98 -13.93 -15.82
N ILE A 618 21.76 -13.84 -14.75
CA ILE A 618 21.35 -14.29 -13.42
C ILE A 618 21.47 -13.13 -12.45
N ARG A 619 20.40 -12.87 -11.68
CA ARG A 619 20.38 -11.87 -10.61
C ARG A 619 20.19 -12.56 -9.26
N VAL A 620 21.01 -12.21 -8.28
CA VAL A 620 20.89 -12.72 -6.91
C VAL A 620 20.85 -11.56 -5.95
N ARG A 621 19.82 -11.46 -5.11
CA ARG A 621 19.81 -10.53 -3.97
C ARG A 621 20.14 -11.30 -2.71
N ALA A 622 21.32 -11.03 -2.15
CA ALA A 622 21.85 -11.73 -0.98
C ALA A 622 22.61 -10.78 -0.05
N ARG A 623 22.76 -11.17 1.21
CA ARG A 623 23.70 -10.54 2.15
C ARG A 623 24.59 -11.58 2.81
N ASN A 624 25.83 -11.19 3.04
CA ASN A 624 26.88 -12.07 3.54
C ASN A 624 27.36 -11.61 4.91
N GLN A 625 27.14 -12.45 5.93
CA GLN A 625 27.64 -12.25 7.30
C GLN A 625 28.73 -13.28 7.65
N THR A 626 29.33 -13.92 6.63
CA THR A 626 30.54 -14.73 6.79
C THR A 626 31.78 -13.88 6.58
N SER A 627 32.97 -14.41 6.91
CA SER A 627 34.25 -13.72 6.70
C SER A 627 34.82 -13.81 5.28
N SER A 628 34.20 -14.58 4.37
CA SER A 628 34.72 -14.82 3.02
C SER A 628 33.85 -14.18 1.97
N THR A 629 34.52 -13.71 0.92
CA THR A 629 33.92 -13.10 -0.26
C THR A 629 34.05 -14.01 -1.49
N ASN A 630 34.40 -15.29 -1.33
CA ASN A 630 34.62 -16.20 -2.44
C ASN A 630 33.42 -17.15 -2.59
N TRP A 631 32.43 -16.75 -3.38
CA TRP A 631 31.30 -17.59 -3.77
C TRP A 631 31.43 -17.98 -5.23
N LEU A 632 30.88 -19.15 -5.59
CA LEU A 632 30.87 -19.64 -6.96
C LEU A 632 29.46 -20.04 -7.37
N LEU A 633 29.00 -19.51 -8.50
CA LEU A 633 27.81 -19.97 -9.18
C LEU A 633 28.20 -21.10 -10.14
N TYR A 634 27.80 -22.32 -9.84
CA TYR A 634 27.96 -23.47 -10.72
C TYR A 634 26.68 -23.75 -11.53
N PHE A 635 26.86 -24.32 -12.71
CA PHE A 635 25.75 -24.77 -13.55
C PHE A 635 26.08 -26.05 -14.32
N SER A 636 25.05 -26.80 -14.74
CA SER A 636 25.23 -28.01 -15.56
C SER A 636 24.53 -27.91 -16.93
N PRO A 637 25.29 -27.91 -18.03
CA PRO A 637 24.73 -28.08 -19.37
C PRO A 637 24.10 -29.46 -19.57
N GLU A 638 23.15 -29.58 -20.49
CA GLU A 638 22.55 -30.86 -20.85
C GLU A 638 23.63 -31.85 -21.36
N GLY A 639 23.67 -33.04 -20.75
CA GLY A 639 24.70 -34.05 -21.02
C GLY A 639 26.06 -33.78 -20.37
N GLY A 640 26.22 -32.66 -19.66
CA GLY A 640 27.41 -32.27 -18.89
C GLY A 640 27.26 -32.43 -17.37
N GLY A 641 28.30 -32.06 -16.63
CA GLY A 641 28.30 -32.02 -15.16
C GLY A 641 28.52 -30.59 -14.63
N GLU A 642 28.27 -30.38 -13.34
CA GLU A 642 28.51 -29.07 -12.67
C GLU A 642 30.00 -28.77 -12.47
N ALA A 643 30.86 -29.81 -12.46
CA ALA A 643 32.28 -29.68 -12.16
C ALA A 643 33.04 -29.08 -13.35
N GLY A 644 33.44 -27.82 -13.23
CA GLY A 644 34.24 -27.08 -14.23
C GLY A 644 33.61 -25.76 -14.67
N ASN A 645 32.31 -25.58 -14.45
CA ASN A 645 31.53 -24.45 -14.98
C ASN A 645 31.11 -23.51 -13.84
N GLY A 646 32.05 -22.68 -13.39
CA GLY A 646 31.88 -21.85 -12.20
C GLY A 646 32.13 -20.37 -12.49
N VAL A 647 31.12 -19.53 -12.24
CA VAL A 647 31.23 -18.07 -12.33
C VAL A 647 31.43 -17.50 -10.93
N GLN A 648 32.43 -16.64 -10.77
CA GLN A 648 32.76 -16.11 -9.46
C GLN A 648 31.81 -14.99 -9.03
N MET A 649 31.30 -15.11 -7.80
CA MET A 649 30.49 -14.12 -7.11
C MET A 649 31.28 -13.58 -5.92
N ASN A 650 31.49 -12.26 -5.86
CA ASN A 650 32.32 -11.63 -4.83
C ASN A 650 31.51 -10.71 -3.90
N PRO A 651 30.74 -11.25 -2.94
CA PRO A 651 29.97 -10.43 -2.00
C PRO A 651 30.87 -9.70 -1.00
N THR A 652 30.48 -8.49 -0.58
CA THR A 652 31.08 -7.84 0.59
C THR A 652 30.62 -8.51 1.88
N ALA A 653 31.56 -8.73 2.81
CA ALA A 653 31.33 -9.35 4.12
C ALA A 653 30.97 -8.32 5.20
N ASN A 654 29.91 -7.54 4.96
CA ASN A 654 29.45 -6.45 5.84
C ASN A 654 28.02 -6.65 6.37
N GLY A 655 27.32 -7.71 5.95
CA GLY A 655 25.92 -7.95 6.33
C GLY A 655 24.89 -7.07 5.63
N ASP A 656 25.29 -6.26 4.65
CA ASP A 656 24.38 -5.43 3.84
C ASP A 656 23.82 -6.23 2.65
N TRP A 657 22.58 -5.93 2.27
CA TRP A 657 21.95 -6.46 1.05
C TRP A 657 22.68 -5.98 -0.19
N GLN A 658 22.99 -6.94 -1.08
CA GLN A 658 23.66 -6.72 -2.35
C GLN A 658 22.87 -7.40 -3.46
N ILE A 659 22.93 -6.80 -4.65
CA ILE A 659 22.38 -7.40 -5.88
C ILE A 659 23.57 -7.75 -6.76
N PHE A 660 23.70 -9.03 -7.09
CA PHE A 660 24.67 -9.56 -8.04
C PHE A 660 23.98 -9.75 -9.38
N GLU A 661 24.49 -9.11 -10.43
CA GLU A 661 24.04 -9.35 -11.80
C GLU A 661 25.19 -10.00 -12.57
N ILE A 662 24.92 -11.18 -13.12
CA ILE A 662 25.91 -12.02 -13.76
C ILE A 662 25.49 -12.22 -15.22
N ASP A 663 26.30 -11.72 -16.15
CA ASP A 663 26.15 -11.96 -17.58
C ASP A 663 26.83 -13.28 -17.95
N MET A 664 26.02 -14.31 -18.16
CA MET A 664 26.48 -15.65 -18.44
C MET A 664 27.00 -15.82 -19.87
N ARG A 665 26.77 -14.86 -20.79
CA ARG A 665 27.25 -14.93 -22.19
C ARG A 665 28.77 -15.02 -22.31
N SER A 666 29.49 -14.58 -21.29
CA SER A 666 30.94 -14.66 -21.23
C SER A 666 31.47 -16.07 -20.97
N ASP A 667 30.61 -16.96 -20.47
CA ASP A 667 30.95 -18.36 -20.20
C ASP A 667 30.60 -19.23 -21.42
N PRO A 668 31.59 -19.88 -22.07
CA PRO A 668 31.36 -20.64 -23.29
C PRO A 668 30.47 -21.88 -23.08
N ASP A 669 30.30 -22.33 -21.84
CA ASP A 669 29.48 -23.49 -21.50
C ASP A 669 28.03 -23.10 -21.17
N TRP A 670 27.70 -21.81 -21.08
CA TRP A 670 26.33 -21.31 -20.92
C TRP A 670 25.61 -21.19 -22.27
N GLN A 671 25.20 -22.33 -22.83
CA GLN A 671 24.49 -22.42 -24.11
C GLN A 671 23.56 -23.64 -24.14
N GLY A 672 22.50 -23.57 -24.95
CA GLY A 672 21.49 -24.63 -25.02
C GLY A 672 20.74 -24.85 -23.71
N GLN A 673 20.42 -26.09 -23.36
CA GLN A 673 19.70 -26.39 -22.13
C GLN A 673 20.66 -26.48 -20.93
N ILE A 674 20.37 -25.72 -19.88
CA ILE A 674 21.00 -25.83 -18.55
C ILE A 674 20.03 -26.57 -17.64
N ASN A 675 20.51 -27.54 -16.87
CA ASN A 675 19.68 -28.40 -16.02
C ASN A 675 19.61 -27.90 -14.58
N THR A 676 20.73 -27.46 -14.02
CA THR A 676 20.84 -27.03 -12.63
C THR A 676 21.68 -25.78 -12.49
N ILE A 677 21.35 -25.00 -11.47
CA ILE A 677 22.14 -23.87 -10.98
C ILE A 677 22.40 -24.11 -9.49
N ARG A 678 23.62 -23.83 -9.05
CA ARG A 678 24.10 -24.08 -7.69
C ARG A 678 24.96 -22.91 -7.23
N ILE A 679 24.81 -22.48 -5.99
CA ILE A 679 25.67 -21.46 -5.38
C ILE A 679 26.48 -22.13 -4.28
N ASP A 680 27.79 -22.13 -4.46
CA ASP A 680 28.77 -22.65 -3.50
C ASP A 680 29.35 -21.51 -2.69
N PHE A 681 29.44 -21.74 -1.40
CA PHE A 681 30.06 -20.85 -0.45
C PHE A 681 31.45 -21.37 -0.08
N SER A 682 32.25 -20.52 0.56
CA SER A 682 33.61 -20.90 0.93
C SER A 682 33.65 -22.08 1.91
N ASN A 683 34.57 -23.00 1.66
CA ASN A 683 34.80 -24.15 2.51
C ASN A 683 35.21 -23.73 3.93
N ARG A 684 34.76 -24.49 4.93
CA ARG A 684 35.20 -24.34 6.34
C ARG A 684 35.01 -22.92 6.89
N ILE A 685 33.85 -22.33 6.63
CA ILE A 685 33.51 -21.00 7.11
C ILE A 685 32.34 -21.02 8.10
N GLU A 686 32.33 -20.04 8.99
CA GLU A 686 31.26 -19.80 9.95
C GLU A 686 30.56 -18.48 9.64
N GLY A 687 29.27 -18.40 9.97
CA GLY A 687 28.42 -17.23 9.76
C GLY A 687 27.17 -17.58 8.96
N THR A 688 26.39 -16.56 8.65
CA THR A 688 25.15 -16.70 7.90
C THR A 688 25.24 -16.05 6.53
N VAL A 689 24.56 -16.67 5.58
CA VAL A 689 24.24 -16.09 4.28
C VAL A 689 22.73 -16.02 4.19
N GLU A 690 22.21 -14.86 3.80
CA GLU A 690 20.78 -14.72 3.55
C GLU A 690 20.52 -14.37 2.10
N ILE A 691 19.55 -15.04 1.49
CA ILE A 691 19.14 -14.85 0.10
C ILE A 691 17.66 -14.47 0.09
N ASP A 692 17.35 -13.37 -0.58
CA ASP A 692 15.97 -12.92 -0.82
C ASP A 692 15.43 -13.60 -2.08
N TYR A 693 16.16 -13.51 -3.18
CA TYR A 693 15.78 -14.16 -4.44
C TYR A 693 16.95 -14.49 -5.35
N ILE A 694 16.71 -15.42 -6.27
CA ILE A 694 17.55 -15.72 -7.43
C ILE A 694 16.67 -15.65 -8.69
N GLU A 695 17.02 -14.83 -9.67
CA GLU A 695 16.31 -14.67 -10.94
C GLU A 695 17.18 -15.13 -12.11
N ILE A 696 16.57 -15.84 -13.06
CA ILE A 696 17.13 -16.15 -14.37
C ILE A 696 16.31 -15.37 -15.40
N TYR A 697 16.98 -14.58 -16.22
CA TYR A 697 16.32 -13.67 -17.17
C TYR A 697 17.11 -13.52 -18.46
N GLN A 698 16.48 -12.86 -19.44
CA GLN A 698 17.07 -12.58 -20.76
C GLN A 698 18.40 -11.86 -20.64
#